data_AF-A0A0T6BCJ2-F1
#
_entry.id   AF-A0A0T6BCJ2-F1
#
_cell.length_a   1.000
_cell.length_b   1.000
_cell.length_c   1.000
_cell.angle_alpha   90.00
_cell.angle_beta   90.00
_cell.angle_gamma   90.00
#
_symmetry.space_group_name_H-M   'P 1'
#
loop_
_entity.id
_entity.type
_entity.pdbx_description
1 polymer ?
#
loop_
_entity_poly.entity_id
_entity_poly.type
_entity_poly.pdbx_seq_one_letter_code
_entity_poly.pdbx_strand_id
1 'polypeptide(L)'
;MLIKYGDLPLLLFLVGTTFNAAFAKYRMCVVDGRGGYQKTDNYCPKLIAPESKVECVKGLDRFDCLRKLRKNMADFSIFSPEDLIAASNTENAILITNELRNSLSELYEEQIVAVVSDSSGITSTYDLQDKIMCHPGYETNGFVSEVLTNFLESTIVRPQSCDIQRTVPENRIRSSSRFFKSACKPGPWVNDPDTDRELKQKYENLCKACSNPLVCSKDDKYYGSSGSLLCLKDGTGDISWTTYRQVRLQFDLDNKNRSDEWTNFKFLCRDNTVKPLNTTKPCPWAAQPWSVVAANKVYAAEIQKVIANISHTPGWEESLLDLLEVIGYHLEIYTLDGTPDVDSYLSHIPGYLSANSFTGCHPPRTVRVCTTSIPSQYKCGWMREAAAVHGLEPDIDCLKADNATHCMDAIQRNVADVVIVHPDYVNTAKRQYNLKTLFYETVNDDGKYLTVPVVNRLSKIKTFADFKGKRACFPIYDGVSWNTVVDELCQRKLISTCPYEEALANFFSDSCVPGIPQNYSAKLGKLCNANGIRDDVGALDSVKNGVCDVAFVSGNSLRTYVMDKENAKFDFRIICEHEPCHLSWSPAGQAMVSRNTTAWRDKDILDVFLEIDNLFGNRFKESTRMFTMYGEFDRKHDILFNDNTVRLQKTPKLRNYDNMPRQYEELLTKIKPCQQEISSSIQFVPSKLALYISLFYSIFRINMF
;
A
#
# COMPACT_ATOMS: atom_id res chain seq x y z
N MET A 1 37.24 49.57 70.65
CA MET A 1 37.23 50.70 69.69
C MET A 1 36.03 50.43 68.76
N LEU A 2 34.82 50.82 69.20
CA LEU A 2 33.97 51.88 68.60
C LEU A 2 33.52 51.48 67.17
N ILE A 3 32.24 51.25 66.79
CA ILE A 3 30.93 51.81 67.20
C ILE A 3 29.78 50.86 66.71
N LYS A 4 28.67 50.79 67.48
CA LYS A 4 27.32 50.31 67.08
C LYS A 4 26.52 51.47 66.46
N TYR A 5 25.63 51.21 65.49
CA TYR A 5 24.31 51.85 65.20
C TYR A 5 23.83 51.27 63.84
N GLY A 6 22.57 50.91 63.54
CA GLY A 6 21.27 50.96 64.20
C GLY A 6 20.21 50.37 63.24
N ASP A 7 19.04 49.99 63.79
CA ASP A 7 17.88 49.39 63.11
C ASP A 7 17.07 50.35 62.22
N LEU A 8 16.42 49.85 61.15
CA LEU A 8 15.04 50.15 60.65
C LEU A 8 14.69 49.24 59.43
N PRO A 9 13.41 48.97 59.08
CA PRO A 9 12.93 47.68 58.56
C PRO A 9 12.58 47.70 57.07
N LEU A 10 12.76 46.57 56.37
CA LEU A 10 12.26 46.39 55.01
C LEU A 10 10.88 45.73 55.03
N LEU A 11 9.85 46.48 54.61
CA LEU A 11 8.53 45.95 54.27
C LEU A 11 8.64 45.03 53.04
N LEU A 12 8.40 43.73 53.21
CA LEU A 12 8.20 42.77 52.14
C LEU A 12 6.73 42.80 51.69
N PHE A 13 6.48 43.47 50.56
CA PHE A 13 5.23 43.34 49.81
C PHE A 13 5.15 41.93 49.20
N LEU A 14 4.25 41.10 49.73
CA LEU A 14 3.82 39.84 49.10
C LEU A 14 2.93 40.17 47.90
N VAL A 15 3.51 40.17 46.70
CA VAL A 15 2.74 40.09 45.45
C VAL A 15 2.36 38.64 45.25
N GLY A 16 1.12 38.29 45.60
CA GLY A 16 0.52 37.01 45.26
C GLY A 16 0.36 36.90 43.75
N THR A 17 1.26 36.16 43.10
CA THR A 17 1.05 35.69 41.72
C THR A 17 0.12 34.50 41.79
N THR A 18 -1.14 34.70 41.41
CA THR A 18 -2.06 33.60 41.11
C THR A 18 -1.54 32.92 39.84
N PHE A 19 -0.75 31.86 40.01
CA PHE A 19 -0.56 30.88 38.95
C PHE A 19 -1.92 30.26 38.64
N ASN A 20 -2.60 30.76 37.62
CA ASN A 20 -3.64 29.99 36.95
C ASN A 20 -2.96 28.77 36.34
N ALA A 21 -3.01 27.64 37.04
CA ALA A 21 -2.68 26.35 36.46
C ALA A 21 -3.70 26.12 35.33
N ALA A 22 -3.28 26.34 34.09
CA ALA A 22 -4.03 25.89 32.93
C ALA A 22 -4.17 24.37 33.08
N PHE A 23 -5.40 23.87 33.26
CA PHE A 23 -5.66 22.44 33.25
C PHE A 23 -5.16 21.87 31.93
N ALA A 24 -4.34 20.82 31.99
CA ALA A 24 -3.84 20.16 30.79
C ALA A 24 -5.04 19.61 29.98
N LYS A 25 -5.07 19.93 28.68
CA LYS A 25 -6.11 19.45 27.76
C LYS A 25 -5.78 18.03 27.29
N TYR A 26 -6.81 17.25 26.96
CA TYR A 26 -6.65 15.95 26.32
C TYR A 26 -6.44 16.11 24.81
N ARG A 27 -5.47 15.41 24.25
CA ARG A 27 -5.09 15.51 22.83
C ARG A 27 -5.85 14.49 22.00
N MET A 28 -6.81 14.94 21.22
CA MET A 28 -7.49 14.11 20.23
C MET A 28 -6.64 14.01 18.96
N CYS A 29 -6.27 12.81 18.54
CA CYS A 29 -5.68 12.63 17.21
C CYS A 29 -6.78 12.62 16.15
N VAL A 30 -6.68 13.52 15.17
CA VAL A 30 -7.69 13.72 14.12
C VAL A 30 -7.07 13.45 12.75
N VAL A 31 -7.78 12.71 11.91
CA VAL A 31 -7.39 12.38 10.54
C VAL A 31 -8.38 13.06 9.59
N ASP A 32 -7.88 13.78 8.58
CA ASP A 32 -8.73 14.35 7.54
C ASP A 32 -9.17 13.27 6.53
N GLY A 33 -10.47 13.25 6.24
CA GLY A 33 -11.04 12.45 5.16
C GLY A 33 -11.01 13.17 3.81
N ARG A 34 -11.76 12.66 2.83
CA ARG A 34 -11.91 13.30 1.49
C ARG A 34 -13.07 14.27 1.42
N GLY A 35 -12.95 15.31 0.58
CA GLY A 35 -14.07 16.21 0.27
C GLY A 35 -14.65 16.84 1.55
N GLY A 36 -15.95 16.65 1.78
CA GLY A 36 -16.64 17.15 2.98
C GLY A 36 -16.13 16.59 4.32
N TYR A 37 -15.25 15.58 4.31
CA TYR A 37 -14.61 15.02 5.50
C TYR A 37 -13.28 15.72 5.88
N GLN A 38 -12.92 16.81 5.19
CA GLN A 38 -11.85 17.72 5.64
C GLN A 38 -12.35 18.58 6.80
N LYS A 39 -12.31 18.00 8.00
CA LYS A 39 -12.90 18.56 9.22
C LYS A 39 -11.88 19.32 10.05
N THR A 40 -10.61 18.94 10.02
CA THR A 40 -9.58 19.46 10.93
C THR A 40 -9.51 20.99 10.88
N ASP A 41 -9.46 21.58 9.69
CA ASP A 41 -9.30 23.04 9.53
C ASP A 41 -10.52 23.84 10.03
N ASN A 42 -11.70 23.23 10.03
CA ASN A 42 -12.95 23.89 10.45
C ASN A 42 -13.22 23.78 11.95
N TYR A 43 -12.87 22.65 12.57
CA TYR A 43 -13.27 22.34 13.94
C TYR A 43 -12.12 22.38 14.95
N CYS A 44 -10.89 22.02 14.56
CA CYS A 44 -9.76 22.05 15.49
C CYS A 44 -9.41 23.44 16.04
N PRO A 45 -9.50 24.54 15.27
CA PRO A 45 -9.28 25.88 15.81
C PRO A 45 -10.22 26.23 16.97
N LYS A 46 -11.44 25.68 16.99
CA LYS A 46 -12.44 25.92 18.04
C LYS A 46 -12.08 25.19 19.35
N LEU A 47 -11.30 24.12 19.29
CA LEU A 47 -10.82 23.39 20.47
C LEU A 47 -9.64 24.10 21.18
N ILE A 48 -9.05 25.14 20.57
CA ILE A 48 -7.99 25.94 21.20
C ILE A 48 -8.55 26.80 22.34
N ALA A 49 -9.86 27.05 22.36
CA ALA A 49 -10.51 27.92 23.34
C ALA A 49 -10.20 27.53 24.81
N PRO A 50 -10.05 28.50 25.74
CA PRO A 50 -9.62 28.24 27.12
C PRO A 50 -10.52 27.26 27.90
N GLU A 51 -11.81 27.25 27.59
CA GLU A 51 -12.83 26.39 28.20
C GLU A 51 -12.81 24.95 27.66
N SER A 52 -12.15 24.72 26.53
CA SER A 52 -12.07 23.41 25.91
C SER A 52 -11.22 22.47 26.76
N LYS A 53 -11.74 21.27 27.02
CA LYS A 53 -10.99 20.19 27.68
C LYS A 53 -10.13 19.40 26.72
N VAL A 54 -10.27 19.64 25.42
CA VAL A 54 -9.64 18.86 24.35
C VAL A 54 -8.86 19.79 23.42
N GLU A 55 -7.77 19.30 22.84
CA GLU A 55 -7.05 19.94 21.74
C GLU A 55 -6.76 18.94 20.63
N CYS A 56 -6.55 19.41 19.40
CA CYS A 56 -6.28 18.54 18.26
C CYS A 56 -4.78 18.27 18.07
N VAL A 57 -4.48 17.03 17.71
CA VAL A 57 -3.22 16.60 17.10
C VAL A 57 -3.53 16.03 15.72
N LYS A 58 -2.98 16.63 14.67
CA LYS A 58 -3.21 16.13 13.30
C LYS A 58 -2.48 14.80 13.09
N GLY A 59 -3.21 13.78 12.64
CA GLY A 59 -2.70 12.49 12.15
C GLY A 59 -2.67 12.46 10.63
N LEU A 60 -1.73 11.69 10.06
CA LEU A 60 -1.71 11.41 8.62
C LEU A 60 -2.82 10.42 8.23
N ASP A 61 -3.00 9.40 9.05
CA ASP A 61 -3.98 8.32 8.92
C ASP A 61 -4.26 7.74 10.31
N ARG A 62 -5.23 6.83 10.40
CA ARG A 62 -5.63 6.23 11.69
C ARG A 62 -4.49 5.42 12.31
N PHE A 63 -3.62 4.80 11.51
CA PHE A 63 -2.43 4.10 12.01
C PHE A 63 -1.37 5.06 12.57
N ASP A 64 -1.19 6.24 12.00
CA ASP A 64 -0.39 7.32 12.60
C ASP A 64 -0.99 7.78 13.94
N CYS A 65 -2.31 7.90 14.02
CA CYS A 65 -2.97 8.17 15.30
C CYS A 65 -2.77 7.04 16.32
N LEU A 66 -2.93 5.78 15.92
CA LEU A 66 -2.65 4.63 16.78
C LEU A 66 -1.20 4.63 17.31
N ARG A 67 -0.23 4.93 16.43
CA ARG A 67 1.18 5.10 16.82
C ARG A 67 1.39 6.27 17.78
N LYS A 68 0.71 7.40 17.55
CA LYS A 68 0.77 8.58 18.44
C LYS A 68 0.19 8.28 19.82
N LEU A 69 -0.91 7.54 19.90
CA LEU A 69 -1.48 7.09 21.18
C LEU A 69 -0.49 6.21 21.95
N ARG A 70 0.13 5.24 21.27
CA ARG A 70 1.17 4.36 21.85
C ARG A 70 2.41 5.12 22.33
N LYS A 71 2.76 6.21 21.65
CA LYS A 71 3.91 7.06 21.98
C LYS A 71 3.58 8.20 22.97
N ASN A 72 2.36 8.22 23.54
CA ASN A 72 1.86 9.34 24.37
C ASN A 72 1.96 10.71 23.68
N MET A 73 1.86 10.73 22.35
CA MET A 73 1.81 11.96 21.53
C MET A 73 0.38 12.42 21.25
N ALA A 74 -0.60 11.57 21.50
CA ALA A 74 -2.03 11.86 21.55
C ALA A 74 -2.69 10.96 22.61
N ASP A 75 -3.86 11.35 23.08
CA ASP A 75 -4.53 10.71 24.22
C ASP A 75 -5.73 9.86 23.80
N PHE A 76 -6.44 10.22 22.72
CA PHE A 76 -7.51 9.40 22.15
C PHE A 76 -7.74 9.68 20.66
N SER A 77 -8.45 8.78 20.00
CA SER A 77 -8.91 8.93 18.62
C SER A 77 -10.10 8.00 18.34
N ILE A 78 -10.62 8.06 17.12
CA ILE A 78 -11.70 7.20 16.64
C ILE A 78 -11.08 6.08 15.83
N PHE A 79 -11.54 4.86 16.05
CA PHE A 79 -11.06 3.68 15.36
C PHE A 79 -12.22 2.84 14.83
N SER A 80 -12.03 2.37 13.60
CA SER A 80 -12.88 1.37 12.96
C SER A 80 -12.62 -0.02 13.57
N PRO A 81 -13.54 -0.97 13.37
CA PRO A 81 -13.35 -2.36 13.80
C PRO A 81 -12.04 -3.01 13.31
N GLU A 82 -11.60 -2.67 12.10
CA GLU A 82 -10.38 -3.21 11.49
C GLU A 82 -9.12 -2.62 12.17
N ASP A 83 -9.15 -1.34 12.55
CA ASP A 83 -8.06 -0.74 13.35
C ASP A 83 -7.91 -1.42 14.71
N LEU A 84 -9.01 -1.87 15.31
CA LEU A 84 -8.99 -2.58 16.58
C LEU A 84 -8.31 -3.95 16.46
N ILE A 85 -8.57 -4.71 15.39
CA ILE A 85 -7.84 -5.96 15.14
C ILE A 85 -6.33 -5.69 14.96
N ALA A 86 -5.95 -4.60 14.30
CA ALA A 86 -4.54 -4.23 14.18
C ALA A 86 -3.95 -3.76 15.51
N ALA A 87 -4.78 -3.22 16.40
CA ALA A 87 -4.37 -2.77 17.73
C ALA A 87 -4.23 -3.92 18.74
N SER A 88 -5.00 -5.00 18.60
CA SER A 88 -5.04 -6.13 19.54
C SER A 88 -3.72 -6.90 19.63
N ASN A 89 -2.97 -6.97 18.53
CA ASN A 89 -1.68 -7.66 18.46
C ASN A 89 -0.55 -7.00 19.27
N THR A 90 -0.83 -6.01 20.12
CA THR A 90 0.19 -5.23 20.85
C THR A 90 -0.20 -4.96 22.30
N GLU A 91 0.82 -4.89 23.17
CA GLU A 91 0.71 -4.65 24.62
C GLU A 91 -0.28 -3.54 24.99
N ASN A 92 -1.55 -3.88 25.32
CA ASN A 92 -2.60 -3.12 26.03
C ASN A 92 -2.45 -1.58 26.12
N ALA A 93 -2.11 -0.92 25.01
CA ALA A 93 -1.72 0.49 25.01
C ALA A 93 -2.95 1.41 24.94
N ILE A 94 -4.04 0.89 24.40
CA ILE A 94 -5.31 1.60 24.25
C ILE A 94 -6.44 0.80 24.91
N LEU A 95 -7.45 1.52 25.42
CA LEU A 95 -8.69 0.98 25.97
C LEU A 95 -9.88 1.60 25.23
N ILE A 96 -10.96 0.85 25.13
CA ILE A 96 -12.19 1.29 24.45
C ILE A 96 -13.05 2.06 25.45
N THR A 97 -13.51 3.26 25.09
CA THR A 97 -14.30 4.11 25.99
C THR A 97 -15.77 4.18 25.59
N ASN A 98 -16.05 4.43 24.31
CA ASN A 98 -17.40 4.68 23.81
C ASN A 98 -17.59 4.05 22.44
N GLU A 99 -18.80 3.62 22.14
CA GLU A 99 -19.21 3.24 20.79
C GLU A 99 -19.99 4.38 20.12
N LEU A 100 -19.85 4.50 18.81
CA LEU A 100 -20.53 5.48 17.98
C LEU A 100 -21.60 4.74 17.15
N ARG A 101 -22.86 4.78 17.59
CA ARG A 101 -23.95 3.96 17.04
C ARG A 101 -24.95 4.77 16.23
N ASN A 102 -25.55 4.21 15.19
CA ASN A 102 -26.71 4.88 14.54
C ASN A 102 -27.96 4.90 15.44
N SER A 103 -28.09 3.91 16.33
CA SER A 103 -29.19 3.81 17.29
C SER A 103 -28.73 3.05 18.52
N LEU A 104 -29.15 3.51 19.71
CA LEU A 104 -28.85 2.80 20.97
C LEU A 104 -29.48 1.41 21.05
N SER A 105 -30.51 1.13 20.24
CA SER A 105 -31.16 -0.17 20.17
C SER A 105 -30.38 -1.21 19.35
N GLU A 106 -29.43 -0.77 18.51
CA GLU A 106 -28.64 -1.63 17.64
C GLU A 106 -27.28 -1.92 18.29
N LEU A 107 -27.05 -3.20 18.64
CA LEU A 107 -25.83 -3.62 19.33
C LEU A 107 -24.59 -3.67 18.43
N TYR A 108 -24.79 -3.83 17.12
CA TYR A 108 -23.74 -4.02 16.12
C TYR A 108 -24.07 -3.20 14.88
N GLU A 109 -23.03 -2.74 14.17
CA GLU A 109 -23.20 -1.97 12.93
C GLU A 109 -23.88 -2.81 11.85
N GLU A 110 -23.42 -4.05 11.67
CA GLU A 110 -24.06 -5.03 10.81
C GLU A 110 -23.96 -6.44 11.41
N GLN A 111 -24.88 -7.31 10.98
CA GLN A 111 -24.92 -8.72 11.39
C GLN A 111 -25.06 -9.59 10.16
N ILE A 112 -24.15 -10.55 9.99
CA ILE A 112 -24.13 -11.45 8.84
C ILE A 112 -24.87 -12.73 9.18
N VAL A 113 -25.82 -13.10 8.33
CA VAL A 113 -26.71 -14.25 8.50
C VAL A 113 -26.73 -15.09 7.22
N ALA A 114 -26.97 -16.39 7.40
CA ALA A 114 -27.35 -17.29 6.33
C ALA A 114 -28.87 -17.47 6.36
N VAL A 115 -29.54 -17.27 5.23
CA VAL A 115 -30.96 -17.51 5.06
C VAL A 115 -31.15 -18.65 4.07
N VAL A 116 -32.01 -19.60 4.39
CA VAL A 116 -32.33 -20.75 3.53
C VAL A 116 -33.82 -20.80 3.25
N SER A 117 -34.20 -21.32 2.09
CA SER A 117 -35.59 -21.59 1.75
C SER A 117 -36.04 -22.96 2.28
N ASP A 118 -37.30 -23.09 2.66
CA ASP A 118 -37.86 -24.36 3.12
C ASP A 118 -37.88 -25.42 2.01
N SER A 119 -38.06 -24.99 0.76
CA SER A 119 -38.02 -25.87 -0.42
C SER A 119 -36.64 -26.46 -0.69
N SER A 120 -35.57 -25.86 -0.18
CA SER A 120 -34.20 -26.38 -0.32
C SER A 120 -33.97 -27.67 0.48
N GLY A 121 -34.76 -27.93 1.51
CA GLY A 121 -34.55 -29.03 2.47
C GLY A 121 -33.31 -28.85 3.36
N ILE A 122 -32.69 -27.67 3.40
CA ILE A 122 -31.52 -27.40 4.25
C ILE A 122 -31.97 -27.25 5.71
N THR A 123 -31.41 -28.08 6.60
CA THR A 123 -31.66 -28.02 8.05
C THR A 123 -30.40 -27.89 8.89
N SER A 124 -29.24 -28.14 8.28
CA SER A 124 -27.93 -28.04 8.91
C SER A 124 -26.88 -27.58 7.88
N THR A 125 -25.69 -27.19 8.35
CA THR A 125 -24.62 -26.77 7.43
C THR A 125 -24.07 -27.93 6.59
N TYR A 126 -24.31 -29.17 7.00
CA TYR A 126 -23.93 -30.38 6.24
C TYR A 126 -24.76 -30.54 4.96
N ASP A 127 -25.96 -29.94 4.90
CA ASP A 127 -26.86 -30.03 3.75
C ASP A 127 -26.50 -29.05 2.62
N LEU A 128 -25.44 -28.24 2.79
CA LEU A 128 -25.07 -27.18 1.86
C LEU A 128 -24.33 -27.69 0.62
N GLN A 129 -23.78 -28.90 0.66
CA GLN A 129 -23.12 -29.49 -0.49
C GLN A 129 -24.11 -29.68 -1.65
N ASP A 130 -23.68 -29.36 -2.87
CA ASP A 130 -24.49 -29.43 -4.09
C ASP A 130 -25.75 -28.54 -4.12
N LYS A 131 -25.83 -27.54 -3.21
CA LYS A 131 -26.86 -26.49 -3.23
C LYS A 131 -26.47 -25.31 -4.12
N ILE A 132 -27.45 -24.44 -4.38
CA ILE A 132 -27.27 -23.19 -5.13
C ILE A 132 -27.06 -22.03 -4.16
N MET A 133 -25.91 -21.37 -4.23
CA MET A 133 -25.57 -20.26 -3.33
C MET A 133 -25.87 -18.89 -3.98
N CYS A 134 -26.54 -18.02 -3.24
CA CYS A 134 -26.58 -16.59 -3.49
C CYS A 134 -25.54 -15.90 -2.60
N HIS A 135 -24.53 -15.30 -3.23
CA HIS A 135 -23.43 -14.60 -2.56
C HIS A 135 -23.54 -13.10 -2.86
N PRO A 136 -23.30 -12.21 -1.89
CA PRO A 136 -23.44 -10.76 -2.11
C PRO A 136 -22.35 -10.13 -3.01
N GLY A 137 -21.45 -10.92 -3.57
CA GLY A 137 -20.16 -10.43 -4.06
C GLY A 137 -19.32 -9.75 -2.95
N TYR A 138 -18.26 -9.07 -3.36
CA TYR A 138 -17.46 -8.21 -2.48
C TYR A 138 -17.99 -6.78 -2.58
N GLU A 139 -18.77 -6.36 -1.58
CA GLU A 139 -19.37 -5.03 -1.54
C GLU A 139 -18.32 -3.94 -1.37
N THR A 140 -18.53 -2.81 -2.04
CA THR A 140 -17.59 -1.68 -1.99
C THR A 140 -18.04 -0.55 -1.07
N ASN A 141 -19.16 -0.71 -0.37
CA ASN A 141 -19.79 0.33 0.45
C ASN A 141 -19.21 0.42 1.88
N GLY A 142 -18.32 -0.49 2.28
CA GLY A 142 -17.57 -0.42 3.54
C GLY A 142 -18.30 -0.94 4.78
N PHE A 143 -19.58 -1.35 4.67
CA PHE A 143 -20.36 -1.83 5.82
C PHE A 143 -20.04 -3.27 6.24
N VAL A 144 -19.57 -4.09 5.31
CA VAL A 144 -19.19 -5.49 5.56
C VAL A 144 -17.82 -5.73 4.96
N SER A 145 -16.87 -6.16 5.77
CA SER A 145 -15.52 -6.47 5.32
C SER A 145 -15.49 -7.72 4.42
N GLU A 146 -14.45 -7.83 3.59
CA GLU A 146 -14.24 -9.03 2.77
C GLU A 146 -14.03 -10.27 3.66
N VAL A 147 -13.40 -10.11 4.83
CA VAL A 147 -13.25 -11.16 5.84
C VAL A 147 -14.61 -11.74 6.25
N LEU A 148 -15.57 -10.88 6.61
CA LEU A 148 -16.91 -11.32 7.00
C LEU A 148 -17.69 -11.92 5.82
N THR A 149 -17.48 -11.37 4.62
CA THR A 149 -18.07 -11.88 3.38
C THR A 149 -17.61 -13.30 3.08
N ASN A 150 -16.32 -13.58 3.21
CA ASN A 150 -15.72 -14.89 2.96
C ASN A 150 -15.96 -15.90 4.11
N PHE A 151 -16.47 -15.47 5.27
CA PHE A 151 -16.48 -16.30 6.47
C PHE A 151 -17.27 -17.62 6.33
N LEU A 152 -18.38 -17.64 5.58
CA LEU A 152 -19.13 -18.87 5.30
C LEU A 152 -18.26 -19.88 4.53
N GLU A 153 -17.68 -19.44 3.41
CA GLU A 153 -16.81 -20.27 2.56
C GLU A 153 -15.58 -20.73 3.35
N SER A 154 -14.95 -19.82 4.10
CA SER A 154 -13.82 -20.12 4.97
C SER A 154 -14.17 -21.08 6.11
N THR A 155 -15.44 -21.29 6.47
CA THR A 155 -15.82 -22.23 7.53
C THR A 155 -16.23 -23.59 6.97
N ILE A 156 -17.05 -23.61 5.92
CA ILE A 156 -17.71 -24.83 5.43
C ILE A 156 -17.06 -25.42 4.18
N VAL A 157 -16.52 -24.58 3.30
CA VAL A 157 -16.08 -24.96 1.94
C VAL A 157 -14.59 -25.33 1.89
N ARG A 158 -13.85 -25.08 2.98
CA ARG A 158 -12.38 -25.05 3.06
C ARG A 158 -11.63 -26.01 2.11
N PRO A 159 -10.56 -25.55 1.43
CA PRO A 159 -9.67 -26.42 0.69
C PRO A 159 -9.01 -27.43 1.65
N GLN A 160 -9.17 -28.73 1.35
CA GLN A 160 -8.53 -29.82 2.11
C GLN A 160 -6.98 -29.79 1.97
N SER A 161 -6.45 -29.17 0.91
CA SER A 161 -5.03 -28.87 0.71
C SER A 161 -4.86 -27.76 -0.34
N CYS A 162 -3.87 -26.87 -0.17
CA CYS A 162 -3.61 -25.81 -1.15
C CYS A 162 -2.74 -26.28 -2.30
N ASP A 163 -3.27 -26.17 -3.52
CA ASP A 163 -2.58 -26.53 -4.75
C ASP A 163 -1.50 -25.48 -5.06
N ILE A 164 -0.23 -25.89 -5.00
CA ILE A 164 0.96 -25.04 -5.18
C ILE A 164 1.10 -24.46 -6.59
N GLN A 165 0.30 -24.90 -7.57
CA GLN A 165 0.36 -24.41 -8.94
C GLN A 165 -0.76 -23.40 -9.26
N ARG A 166 -1.41 -22.84 -8.24
CA ARG A 166 -2.52 -21.88 -8.36
C ARG A 166 -2.38 -20.76 -7.36
N THR A 167 -2.99 -19.62 -7.64
CA THR A 167 -3.07 -18.50 -6.71
C THR A 167 -3.84 -18.87 -5.44
N VAL A 168 -3.65 -18.13 -4.35
CA VAL A 168 -4.42 -18.35 -3.11
C VAL A 168 -5.92 -18.08 -3.36
N PRO A 169 -6.32 -16.95 -3.97
CA PRO A 169 -7.71 -16.71 -4.36
C PRO A 169 -8.29 -17.82 -5.26
N GLU A 170 -7.53 -18.35 -6.23
CA GLU A 170 -8.03 -19.43 -7.09
C GLU A 170 -8.29 -20.73 -6.32
N ASN A 171 -7.48 -21.05 -5.30
CA ASN A 171 -7.74 -22.23 -4.46
C ASN A 171 -9.10 -22.10 -3.72
N ARG A 172 -9.42 -20.90 -3.21
CA ARG A 172 -10.71 -20.58 -2.60
C ARG A 172 -11.86 -20.73 -3.60
N ILE A 173 -11.75 -20.06 -4.75
CA ILE A 173 -12.76 -20.09 -5.82
C ILE A 173 -13.00 -21.53 -6.30
N ARG A 174 -11.94 -22.30 -6.52
CA ARG A 174 -12.03 -23.71 -6.94
C ARG A 174 -12.75 -24.57 -5.90
N SER A 175 -12.52 -24.30 -4.60
CA SER A 175 -13.16 -25.06 -3.52
C SER A 175 -14.66 -24.77 -3.50
N SER A 176 -15.06 -23.49 -3.61
CA SER A 176 -16.47 -23.10 -3.72
C SER A 176 -17.15 -23.68 -4.96
N SER A 177 -16.45 -23.65 -6.09
CA SER A 177 -16.93 -24.24 -7.35
C SER A 177 -17.16 -25.75 -7.25
N ARG A 178 -16.40 -26.46 -6.42
CA ARG A 178 -16.57 -27.92 -6.19
C ARG A 178 -17.61 -28.26 -5.13
N PHE A 179 -17.83 -27.37 -4.18
CA PHE A 179 -18.73 -27.60 -3.05
C PHE A 179 -20.18 -27.30 -3.42
N PHE A 180 -20.43 -26.19 -4.11
CA PHE A 180 -21.77 -25.80 -4.56
C PHE A 180 -22.03 -26.29 -5.98
N LYS A 181 -23.26 -26.71 -6.26
CA LYS A 181 -23.70 -27.09 -7.61
C LYS A 181 -23.61 -25.91 -8.57
N SER A 182 -24.04 -24.74 -8.10
CA SER A 182 -23.88 -23.45 -8.78
C SER A 182 -23.99 -22.31 -7.78
N ALA A 183 -23.62 -21.09 -8.19
CA ALA A 183 -23.84 -19.91 -7.38
C ALA A 183 -24.17 -18.69 -8.26
N CYS A 184 -24.61 -17.62 -7.60
CA CYS A 184 -24.39 -16.27 -8.07
C CYS A 184 -23.37 -15.59 -7.16
N LYS A 185 -22.14 -15.44 -7.64
CA LYS A 185 -21.06 -14.67 -6.99
C LYS A 185 -20.64 -13.49 -7.87
N PRO A 186 -21.43 -12.39 -7.87
CA PRO A 186 -21.22 -11.24 -8.74
C PRO A 186 -20.06 -10.35 -8.26
N GLY A 187 -19.52 -9.56 -9.18
CA GLY A 187 -18.40 -8.64 -8.92
C GLY A 187 -17.04 -9.29 -9.13
N PRO A 188 -15.94 -8.54 -8.95
CA PRO A 188 -14.57 -9.04 -9.15
C PRO A 188 -14.23 -10.10 -8.10
N TRP A 189 -13.65 -11.23 -8.51
CA TRP A 189 -13.14 -12.26 -7.61
C TRP A 189 -11.67 -12.05 -7.24
N VAL A 190 -10.97 -11.27 -8.06
CA VAL A 190 -9.59 -10.79 -7.90
C VAL A 190 -9.50 -9.37 -8.43
N ASN A 191 -8.44 -8.65 -8.10
CA ASN A 191 -8.24 -7.23 -8.43
C ASN A 191 -7.75 -7.01 -9.87
N ASP A 192 -7.04 -7.97 -10.46
CA ASP A 192 -6.64 -7.92 -11.87
C ASP A 192 -7.80 -8.30 -12.81
N PRO A 193 -8.32 -7.38 -13.66
CA PRO A 193 -9.51 -7.64 -14.49
C PRO A 193 -9.34 -8.77 -15.51
N ASP A 194 -8.11 -8.97 -16.02
CA ASP A 194 -7.84 -10.05 -16.97
C ASP A 194 -7.88 -11.41 -16.27
N THR A 195 -7.22 -11.53 -15.11
CA THR A 195 -7.26 -12.75 -14.29
C THR A 195 -8.67 -13.03 -13.79
N ASP A 196 -9.44 -12.01 -13.40
CA ASP A 196 -10.83 -12.16 -12.98
C ASP A 196 -11.71 -12.77 -14.08
N ARG A 197 -11.57 -12.26 -15.32
CA ARG A 197 -12.29 -12.80 -16.48
C ARG A 197 -11.89 -14.25 -16.78
N GLU A 198 -10.60 -14.58 -16.70
CA GLU A 198 -10.11 -15.95 -16.88
C GLU A 198 -10.69 -16.90 -15.81
N LEU A 199 -10.73 -16.48 -14.54
CA LEU A 199 -11.28 -17.28 -13.45
C LEU A 199 -12.79 -17.50 -13.60
N LYS A 200 -13.55 -16.46 -13.95
CA LYS A 200 -15.00 -16.58 -14.20
C LYS A 200 -15.33 -17.54 -15.34
N GLN A 201 -14.53 -17.52 -16.42
CA GLN A 201 -14.67 -18.49 -17.51
C GLN A 201 -14.33 -19.91 -17.07
N LYS A 202 -13.31 -20.07 -16.23
CA LYS A 202 -12.86 -21.38 -15.74
C LYS A 202 -13.83 -22.02 -14.73
N TYR A 203 -14.47 -21.19 -13.90
CA TYR A 203 -15.38 -21.63 -12.83
C TYR A 203 -16.79 -21.06 -13.05
N GLU A 204 -17.33 -21.23 -14.27
CA GLU A 204 -18.60 -20.65 -14.72
C GLU A 204 -19.81 -21.00 -13.83
N ASN A 205 -19.76 -22.13 -13.12
CA ASN A 205 -20.84 -22.55 -12.24
C ASN A 205 -21.09 -21.57 -11.10
N LEU A 206 -20.09 -20.78 -10.69
CA LEU A 206 -20.22 -19.76 -9.64
C LEU A 206 -20.93 -18.48 -10.10
N CYS A 207 -21.18 -18.33 -11.41
CA CYS A 207 -21.97 -17.24 -11.98
C CYS A 207 -23.28 -17.73 -12.60
N LYS A 208 -23.50 -19.05 -12.67
CA LYS A 208 -24.63 -19.66 -13.37
C LYS A 208 -26.00 -19.25 -12.83
N ALA A 209 -26.10 -18.94 -11.54
CA ALA A 209 -27.35 -18.50 -10.90
C ALA A 209 -27.51 -16.97 -10.93
N CYS A 210 -26.55 -16.21 -11.49
CA CYS A 210 -26.70 -14.77 -11.64
C CYS A 210 -27.70 -14.41 -12.72
N SER A 211 -28.21 -13.17 -12.68
CA SER A 211 -29.13 -12.69 -13.71
C SER A 211 -28.46 -12.56 -15.08
N ASN A 212 -27.18 -12.24 -15.10
CA ASN A 212 -26.35 -12.30 -16.30
C ASN A 212 -25.09 -13.16 -16.05
N PRO A 213 -25.18 -14.49 -16.28
CA PRO A 213 -24.08 -15.42 -16.00
C PRO A 213 -22.78 -15.15 -16.77
N LEU A 214 -22.87 -14.53 -17.95
CA LEU A 214 -21.69 -14.26 -18.79
C LEU A 214 -20.84 -13.11 -18.24
N VAL A 215 -21.48 -12.15 -17.56
CA VAL A 215 -20.83 -10.93 -17.07
C VAL A 215 -20.57 -11.02 -15.58
N CYS A 216 -21.57 -11.40 -14.78
CA CYS A 216 -21.43 -11.63 -13.35
C CYS A 216 -20.75 -10.43 -12.63
N SER A 217 -21.13 -9.20 -13.00
CA SER A 217 -20.52 -7.96 -12.52
C SER A 217 -21.27 -7.37 -11.33
N LYS A 218 -20.79 -6.21 -10.86
CA LYS A 218 -21.45 -5.40 -9.82
C LYS A 218 -22.80 -4.82 -10.28
N ASP A 219 -23.10 -4.87 -11.57
CA ASP A 219 -24.36 -4.39 -12.14
C ASP A 219 -25.44 -5.50 -12.19
N ASP A 220 -25.10 -6.71 -11.76
CA ASP A 220 -26.09 -7.79 -11.64
C ASP A 220 -27.12 -7.46 -10.56
N LYS A 221 -28.41 -7.74 -10.81
CA LYS A 221 -29.48 -7.47 -9.82
C LYS A 221 -29.29 -8.25 -8.52
N TYR A 222 -28.49 -9.31 -8.52
CA TYR A 222 -28.17 -10.12 -7.35
C TYR A 222 -26.88 -9.69 -6.64
N TYR A 223 -26.25 -8.58 -7.04
CA TYR A 223 -25.10 -8.02 -6.34
C TYR A 223 -25.47 -7.31 -5.02
N GLY A 224 -24.57 -7.40 -4.05
CA GLY A 224 -24.71 -6.85 -2.70
C GLY A 224 -25.59 -7.67 -1.78
N SER A 225 -25.59 -7.34 -0.49
CA SER A 225 -26.39 -8.03 0.53
C SER A 225 -27.88 -8.08 0.18
N SER A 226 -28.41 -6.98 -0.36
CA SER A 226 -29.80 -6.89 -0.81
C SER A 226 -30.07 -7.82 -2.02
N GLY A 227 -29.18 -7.82 -3.01
CA GLY A 227 -29.30 -8.65 -4.21
C GLY A 227 -29.14 -10.14 -3.93
N SER A 228 -28.26 -10.52 -3.01
CA SER A 228 -28.08 -11.91 -2.56
C SER A 228 -29.38 -12.47 -1.96
N LEU A 229 -30.06 -11.67 -1.14
CA LEU A 229 -31.36 -12.07 -0.58
C LEU A 229 -32.44 -12.14 -1.66
N LEU A 230 -32.43 -11.21 -2.62
CA LEU A 230 -33.33 -11.23 -3.78
C LEU A 230 -33.13 -12.49 -4.63
N CYS A 231 -31.89 -12.96 -4.82
CA CYS A 231 -31.58 -14.22 -5.51
C CYS A 231 -32.26 -15.43 -4.86
N LEU A 232 -32.30 -15.47 -3.52
CA LEU A 232 -33.01 -16.50 -2.77
C LEU A 232 -34.53 -16.34 -2.89
N LYS A 233 -35.04 -15.10 -2.78
CA LYS A 233 -36.48 -14.80 -2.89
C LYS A 233 -37.06 -15.12 -4.27
N ASP A 234 -36.28 -14.91 -5.33
CA ASP A 234 -36.65 -15.27 -6.71
C ASP A 234 -36.70 -16.79 -6.95
N GLY A 235 -36.30 -17.61 -5.96
CA GLY A 235 -36.23 -19.08 -6.07
C GLY A 235 -35.05 -19.56 -6.92
N THR A 236 -34.10 -18.68 -7.21
CA THR A 236 -32.90 -19.00 -8.02
C THR A 236 -31.86 -19.76 -7.20
N GLY A 237 -31.72 -19.43 -5.91
CA GLY A 237 -30.82 -20.11 -4.98
C GLY A 237 -31.52 -20.83 -3.85
N ASP A 238 -30.77 -21.68 -3.15
CA ASP A 238 -31.20 -22.44 -1.97
C ASP A 238 -30.80 -21.74 -0.65
N ILE A 239 -29.68 -21.01 -0.68
CA ILE A 239 -29.11 -20.29 0.46
C ILE A 239 -28.65 -18.89 0.03
N SER A 240 -28.91 -17.89 0.86
CA SER A 240 -28.38 -16.53 0.74
C SER A 240 -27.48 -16.18 1.91
N TRP A 241 -26.29 -15.69 1.60
CA TRP A 241 -25.44 -14.98 2.55
C TRP A 241 -25.75 -13.48 2.48
N THR A 242 -26.19 -12.86 3.57
CA THR A 242 -26.66 -11.47 3.58
C THR A 242 -26.59 -10.86 4.98
N THR A 243 -26.97 -9.58 5.12
CA THR A 243 -27.09 -8.94 6.43
C THR A 243 -28.50 -9.09 7.02
N TYR A 244 -28.58 -9.17 8.34
CA TYR A 244 -29.84 -9.21 9.08
C TYR A 244 -30.71 -7.97 8.81
N ARG A 245 -30.08 -6.82 8.60
CA ARG A 245 -30.76 -5.58 8.20
C ARG A 245 -31.54 -5.77 6.90
N GLN A 246 -30.96 -6.40 5.88
CA GLN A 246 -31.65 -6.67 4.62
C GLN A 246 -32.81 -7.66 4.81
N VAL A 247 -32.66 -8.65 5.70
CA VAL A 247 -33.75 -9.57 6.04
C VAL A 247 -34.94 -8.82 6.66
N ARG A 248 -34.70 -7.94 7.64
CA ARG A 248 -35.77 -7.13 8.25
C ARG A 248 -36.50 -6.26 7.23
N LEU A 249 -35.74 -5.57 6.37
CA LEU A 249 -36.28 -4.65 5.38
C LEU A 249 -37.08 -5.37 4.27
N GLN A 250 -36.54 -6.44 3.70
CA GLN A 250 -37.17 -7.11 2.54
C GLN A 250 -38.31 -8.06 2.90
N PHE A 251 -38.35 -8.58 4.14
CA PHE A 251 -39.47 -9.37 4.65
C PHE A 251 -40.44 -8.57 5.52
N ASP A 252 -40.20 -7.26 5.68
CA ASP A 252 -41.05 -6.34 6.45
C ASP A 252 -41.35 -6.86 7.87
N LEU A 253 -40.32 -7.41 8.54
CA LEU A 253 -40.46 -8.12 9.83
C LEU A 253 -40.97 -7.22 10.97
N ASP A 254 -40.90 -5.90 10.78
CA ASP A 254 -41.37 -4.91 11.74
C ASP A 254 -42.87 -4.59 11.60
N ASN A 255 -43.50 -5.03 10.49
CA ASN A 255 -44.90 -4.74 10.18
C ASN A 255 -45.82 -5.92 10.52
N LYS A 256 -46.73 -5.71 11.48
CA LYS A 256 -47.68 -6.74 11.96
C LYS A 256 -48.80 -7.09 10.97
N ASN A 257 -48.96 -6.33 9.88
CA ASN A 257 -50.13 -6.42 8.98
C ASN A 257 -49.82 -7.05 7.61
N ARG A 258 -48.69 -7.77 7.44
CA ARG A 258 -48.24 -8.30 6.13
C ARG A 258 -47.80 -9.77 6.13
N SER A 259 -47.67 -10.30 4.90
CA SER A 259 -47.75 -11.71 4.46
C SER A 259 -46.83 -12.71 5.16
N ASP A 260 -47.32 -13.95 5.26
CA ASP A 260 -46.59 -15.17 5.68
C ASP A 260 -45.43 -15.57 4.73
N GLU A 261 -44.97 -14.72 3.82
CA GLU A 261 -43.87 -15.03 2.88
C GLU A 261 -42.59 -15.44 3.64
N TRP A 262 -42.30 -14.78 4.76
CA TRP A 262 -41.18 -15.09 5.64
C TRP A 262 -41.26 -16.49 6.27
N THR A 263 -42.44 -17.13 6.29
CA THR A 263 -42.61 -18.49 6.84
C THR A 263 -41.93 -19.56 5.98
N ASN A 264 -41.68 -19.28 4.70
CA ASN A 264 -40.98 -20.16 3.77
C ASN A 264 -39.45 -20.09 3.89
N PHE A 265 -38.93 -19.30 4.82
CA PHE A 265 -37.50 -19.07 4.98
C PHE A 265 -37.08 -19.20 6.44
N LYS A 266 -35.82 -19.59 6.65
CA LYS A 266 -35.23 -19.77 7.98
C LYS A 266 -33.82 -19.21 8.02
N PHE A 267 -33.40 -18.78 9.21
CA PHE A 267 -31.98 -18.58 9.50
C PHE A 267 -31.30 -19.93 9.65
N LEU A 268 -30.16 -20.12 8.98
CA LEU A 268 -29.25 -21.23 9.22
C LEU A 268 -28.16 -20.77 10.20
N CYS A 269 -28.07 -21.41 11.34
CA CYS A 269 -27.14 -21.05 12.41
C CYS A 269 -25.83 -21.85 12.33
N ARG A 270 -24.74 -21.29 12.85
CA ARG A 270 -23.41 -21.93 12.88
C ARG A 270 -23.36 -23.22 13.71
N ASP A 271 -24.29 -23.38 14.65
CA ASP A 271 -24.42 -24.56 15.53
C ASP A 271 -25.22 -25.71 14.90
N ASN A 272 -25.42 -25.69 13.57
CA ASN A 272 -26.20 -26.67 12.81
C ASN A 272 -27.70 -26.70 13.13
N THR A 273 -28.24 -25.59 13.66
CA THR A 273 -29.69 -25.42 13.85
C THR A 273 -30.29 -24.45 12.84
N VAL A 274 -31.62 -24.46 12.74
CA VAL A 274 -32.38 -23.46 11.99
C VAL A 274 -33.34 -22.71 12.91
N LYS A 275 -33.57 -21.42 12.63
CA LYS A 275 -34.51 -20.57 13.37
C LYS A 275 -35.49 -19.87 12.42
N PRO A 276 -36.75 -19.64 12.82
CA PRO A 276 -37.69 -18.81 12.06
C PRO A 276 -37.18 -17.38 11.87
N LEU A 277 -37.51 -16.73 10.75
CA LEU A 277 -37.07 -15.34 10.49
C LEU A 277 -37.64 -14.32 11.48
N ASN A 278 -38.84 -14.55 12.01
CA ASN A 278 -39.49 -13.66 12.99
C ASN A 278 -39.01 -13.87 14.43
N THR A 279 -37.94 -14.62 14.66
CA THR A 279 -37.41 -14.84 16.01
C THR A 279 -36.87 -13.54 16.61
N THR A 280 -37.07 -13.37 17.92
CA THR A 280 -36.51 -12.22 18.66
C THR A 280 -35.00 -12.32 18.89
N LYS A 281 -34.42 -13.52 18.70
CA LYS A 281 -33.00 -13.80 18.91
C LYS A 281 -32.41 -14.48 17.67
N PRO A 282 -32.09 -13.70 16.61
CA PRO A 282 -31.43 -14.23 15.42
C PRO A 282 -30.09 -14.89 15.79
N CYS A 283 -29.55 -15.71 14.88
CA CYS A 283 -28.26 -16.38 15.06
C CYS A 283 -27.25 -15.89 14.00
N PRO A 284 -26.69 -14.68 14.17
CA PRO A 284 -25.67 -14.20 13.25
C PRO A 284 -24.46 -15.13 13.27
N TRP A 285 -23.88 -15.35 12.10
CA TRP A 285 -22.61 -16.06 11.98
C TRP A 285 -21.47 -15.17 12.49
N ALA A 286 -21.51 -13.89 12.10
CA ALA A 286 -20.62 -12.86 12.59
C ALA A 286 -21.34 -11.51 12.69
N ALA A 287 -20.81 -10.60 13.50
CA ALA A 287 -21.27 -9.23 13.62
C ALA A 287 -20.09 -8.25 13.45
N GLN A 288 -20.34 -7.14 12.77
CA GLN A 288 -19.42 -6.01 12.67
C GLN A 288 -19.68 -5.07 13.86
N PRO A 289 -18.70 -4.81 14.74
CA PRO A 289 -18.89 -3.86 15.84
C PRO A 289 -18.95 -2.43 15.30
N TRP A 290 -19.44 -1.51 16.13
CA TRP A 290 -19.43 -0.08 15.79
C TRP A 290 -18.02 0.50 15.85
N SER A 291 -17.80 1.61 15.15
CA SER A 291 -16.61 2.44 15.39
C SER A 291 -16.60 2.94 16.84
N VAL A 292 -15.40 3.09 17.40
CA VAL A 292 -15.22 3.39 18.82
C VAL A 292 -14.32 4.57 19.05
N VAL A 293 -14.52 5.25 20.19
CA VAL A 293 -13.48 6.08 20.79
C VAL A 293 -12.56 5.16 21.58
N ALA A 294 -11.27 5.17 21.24
CA ALA A 294 -10.25 4.49 22.02
C ALA A 294 -9.23 5.50 22.55
N ALA A 295 -8.81 5.28 23.78
CA ALA A 295 -7.95 6.19 24.52
C ALA A 295 -6.73 5.46 25.05
N ASN A 296 -5.65 6.20 25.27
CA ASN A 296 -4.51 5.73 26.02
C ASN A 296 -4.98 5.25 27.42
N LYS A 297 -4.44 4.11 27.87
CA LYS A 297 -4.80 3.49 29.15
C LYS A 297 -4.76 4.45 30.34
N VAL A 298 -3.86 5.43 30.34
CA VAL A 298 -3.70 6.41 31.42
C VAL A 298 -4.90 7.35 31.55
N TYR A 299 -5.55 7.71 30.43
CA TYR A 299 -6.59 8.74 30.38
C TYR A 299 -7.97 8.20 30.02
N ALA A 300 -8.11 6.88 29.81
CA ALA A 300 -9.32 6.29 29.25
C ALA A 300 -10.59 6.55 30.10
N ALA A 301 -10.49 6.47 31.42
CA ALA A 301 -11.65 6.68 32.30
C ALA A 301 -12.10 8.15 32.31
N GLU A 302 -11.17 9.09 32.26
CA GLU A 302 -11.43 10.52 32.19
C GLU A 302 -12.00 10.90 30.82
N ILE A 303 -11.44 10.36 29.75
CA ILE A 303 -11.90 10.60 28.38
C ILE A 303 -13.31 10.05 28.21
N GLN A 304 -13.60 8.83 28.70
CA GLN A 304 -14.96 8.28 28.70
C GLN A 304 -15.97 9.24 29.35
N LYS A 305 -15.62 9.84 30.50
CA LYS A 305 -16.47 10.83 31.20
C LYS A 305 -16.61 12.14 30.43
N VAL A 306 -15.55 12.59 29.75
CA VAL A 306 -15.61 13.78 28.90
C VAL A 306 -16.58 13.51 27.76
N ILE A 307 -16.39 12.43 27.01
CA ILE A 307 -17.19 12.06 25.83
C ILE A 307 -18.67 11.80 26.20
N ALA A 308 -18.94 11.14 27.33
CA ALA A 308 -20.30 10.85 27.78
C ALA A 308 -21.11 12.10 28.17
N ASN A 309 -20.44 13.19 28.57
CA ASN A 309 -21.08 14.41 29.05
C ASN A 309 -21.06 15.56 28.03
N ILE A 310 -20.63 15.31 26.79
CA ILE A 310 -20.64 16.34 25.74
C ILE A 310 -22.08 16.67 25.39
N SER A 311 -22.39 17.96 25.28
CA SER A 311 -23.70 18.45 24.85
C SER A 311 -23.64 19.12 23.47
N HIS A 312 -24.80 19.28 22.83
CA HIS A 312 -24.92 20.03 21.57
C HIS A 312 -24.86 21.56 21.78
N THR A 313 -24.13 22.03 22.79
CA THR A 313 -23.99 23.46 23.05
C THR A 313 -23.02 24.09 22.05
N PRO A 314 -23.36 25.27 21.47
CA PRO A 314 -22.46 25.94 20.54
C PRO A 314 -21.10 26.23 21.19
N GLY A 315 -20.02 25.78 20.54
CA GLY A 315 -18.67 25.96 21.07
C GLY A 315 -17.75 24.77 20.76
N TRP A 316 -16.83 24.48 21.69
CA TRP A 316 -15.87 23.38 21.55
C TRP A 316 -16.55 22.01 21.64
N GLU A 317 -17.65 21.88 22.40
CA GLU A 317 -18.40 20.62 22.56
C GLU A 317 -19.04 20.18 21.23
N GLU A 318 -19.80 21.06 20.57
CA GLU A 318 -20.36 20.81 19.23
C GLU A 318 -19.24 20.48 18.21
N SER A 319 -18.13 21.21 18.26
CA SER A 319 -16.99 20.97 17.36
C SER A 319 -16.34 19.60 17.59
N LEU A 320 -16.31 19.13 18.84
CA LEU A 320 -15.85 17.79 19.17
C LEU A 320 -16.84 16.72 18.68
N LEU A 321 -18.16 16.95 18.78
CA LEU A 321 -19.16 16.04 18.21
C LEU A 321 -19.06 15.93 16.68
N ASP A 322 -18.77 17.02 15.98
CA ASP A 322 -18.52 17.01 14.53
C ASP A 322 -17.26 16.20 14.16
N LEU A 323 -16.19 16.35 14.95
CA LEU A 323 -14.95 15.58 14.81
C LEU A 323 -15.15 14.10 15.15
N LEU A 324 -16.04 13.79 16.10
CA LEU A 324 -16.50 12.42 16.41
C LEU A 324 -17.49 11.87 15.37
N GLU A 325 -17.84 12.67 14.37
CA GLU A 325 -18.78 12.35 13.30
C GLU A 325 -20.23 12.12 13.76
N VAL A 326 -20.55 12.52 14.99
CA VAL A 326 -21.85 12.32 15.65
C VAL A 326 -22.95 13.14 14.97
N ILE A 327 -22.69 14.42 14.68
CA ILE A 327 -23.69 15.33 14.10
C ILE A 327 -23.92 15.03 12.62
N GLY A 328 -22.84 14.81 11.85
CA GLY A 328 -22.92 14.60 10.40
C GLY A 328 -23.64 13.31 9.98
N TYR A 329 -23.57 12.26 10.81
CA TYR A 329 -24.16 10.95 10.51
C TYR A 329 -25.33 10.56 11.41
N HIS A 330 -25.77 11.45 12.31
CA HIS A 330 -26.81 11.15 13.29
C HIS A 330 -26.43 9.95 14.18
N LEU A 331 -25.16 9.89 14.61
CA LEU A 331 -24.72 8.87 15.56
C LEU A 331 -25.11 9.27 16.99
N GLU A 332 -25.17 8.27 17.85
CA GLU A 332 -25.38 8.37 19.29
C GLU A 332 -24.17 7.78 20.02
N ILE A 333 -23.72 8.47 21.07
CA ILE A 333 -22.60 8.03 21.89
C ILE A 333 -23.13 7.03 22.91
N TYR A 334 -22.67 5.78 22.81
CA TYR A 334 -22.92 4.75 23.81
C TYR A 334 -21.69 4.59 24.72
N THR A 335 -21.89 4.74 26.03
CA THR A 335 -20.82 4.59 27.01
C THR A 335 -20.74 3.13 27.48
N LEU A 336 -19.56 2.53 27.37
CA LEU A 336 -19.33 1.15 27.80
C LEU A 336 -19.29 1.02 29.33
N ASP A 337 -19.60 -0.17 29.82
CA ASP A 337 -19.40 -0.54 31.23
C ASP A 337 -17.89 -0.69 31.50
N GLY A 338 -17.28 0.37 32.01
CA GLY A 338 -15.83 0.46 32.21
C GLY A 338 -15.08 0.72 30.90
N THR A 339 -13.78 0.44 30.89
CA THR A 339 -12.89 0.68 29.73
C THR A 339 -12.14 -0.61 29.39
N PRO A 340 -12.77 -1.55 28.67
CA PRO A 340 -12.14 -2.83 28.35
C PRO A 340 -10.94 -2.61 27.42
N ASP A 341 -9.96 -3.52 27.51
CA ASP A 341 -8.95 -3.67 26.46
C ASP A 341 -9.59 -4.19 25.17
N VAL A 342 -8.83 -4.08 24.08
CA VAL A 342 -9.32 -4.38 22.73
C VAL A 342 -9.73 -5.85 22.58
N ASP A 343 -8.94 -6.79 23.10
CA ASP A 343 -9.24 -8.23 23.01
C ASP A 343 -10.51 -8.56 23.78
N SER A 344 -10.63 -8.05 25.01
CA SER A 344 -11.82 -8.21 25.83
C SER A 344 -13.05 -7.68 25.12
N TYR A 345 -12.99 -6.46 24.56
CA TYR A 345 -14.08 -5.86 23.80
C TYR A 345 -14.50 -6.74 22.61
N LEU A 346 -13.55 -7.11 21.74
CA LEU A 346 -13.82 -7.86 20.53
C LEU A 346 -14.29 -9.30 20.80
N SER A 347 -13.89 -9.90 21.93
CA SER A 347 -14.29 -11.27 22.30
C SER A 347 -15.79 -11.42 22.55
N HIS A 348 -16.49 -10.33 22.89
CA HIS A 348 -17.94 -10.31 23.09
C HIS A 348 -18.71 -10.13 21.78
N ILE A 349 -18.03 -9.84 20.66
CA ILE A 349 -18.68 -9.63 19.36
C ILE A 349 -18.83 -10.98 18.65
N PRO A 350 -20.07 -11.44 18.36
CA PRO A 350 -20.32 -12.74 17.77
C PRO A 350 -19.51 -12.96 16.50
N GLY A 351 -18.68 -14.00 16.47
CA GLY A 351 -17.98 -14.47 15.27
C GLY A 351 -16.90 -13.54 14.69
N TYR A 352 -16.72 -12.31 15.21
CA TYR A 352 -15.82 -11.31 14.61
C TYR A 352 -14.34 -11.73 14.68
N LEU A 353 -13.85 -12.09 15.88
CA LEU A 353 -12.49 -12.63 16.03
C LEU A 353 -12.30 -13.94 15.26
N SER A 354 -13.34 -14.80 15.24
CA SER A 354 -13.28 -16.06 14.50
C SER A 354 -13.08 -15.82 13.01
N ALA A 355 -13.84 -14.90 12.40
CA ALA A 355 -13.74 -14.56 10.99
C ALA A 355 -12.34 -14.04 10.63
N ASN A 356 -11.74 -13.22 11.50
CA ASN A 356 -10.40 -12.66 11.33
C ASN A 356 -9.24 -13.63 11.63
N SER A 357 -9.52 -14.86 12.08
CA SER A 357 -8.49 -15.83 12.48
C SER A 357 -8.16 -16.89 11.41
N PHE A 358 -8.76 -16.82 10.22
CA PHE A 358 -8.54 -17.85 9.20
C PHE A 358 -7.35 -17.59 8.30
N THR A 359 -6.64 -18.67 8.00
CA THR A 359 -5.60 -18.71 6.99
C THR A 359 -6.17 -19.39 5.75
N GLY A 360 -6.15 -18.72 4.60
CA GLY A 360 -6.71 -19.26 3.36
C GLY A 360 -6.00 -20.51 2.84
N CYS A 361 -4.70 -20.66 3.14
CA CYS A 361 -3.90 -21.80 2.69
C CYS A 361 -3.08 -22.46 3.80
N HIS A 362 -2.95 -23.80 3.70
CA HIS A 362 -2.03 -24.60 4.51
C HIS A 362 -1.06 -25.39 3.62
N PRO A 363 0.28 -25.23 3.80
CA PRO A 363 0.93 -24.20 4.61
C PRO A 363 0.61 -22.78 4.09
N PRO A 364 0.66 -21.75 4.94
CA PRO A 364 0.42 -20.37 4.53
C PRO A 364 1.46 -19.95 3.48
N ARG A 365 1.04 -19.09 2.56
CA ARG A 365 1.92 -18.50 1.54
C ARG A 365 2.00 -17.02 1.80
N THR A 366 3.21 -16.49 1.75
CA THR A 366 3.51 -15.08 2.00
C THR A 366 4.19 -14.47 0.78
N VAL A 367 3.99 -13.19 0.49
CA VAL A 367 4.76 -12.41 -0.49
C VAL A 367 5.84 -11.62 0.24
N ARG A 368 7.11 -11.94 -0.02
CA ARG A 368 8.25 -11.33 0.67
C ARG A 368 8.70 -10.06 -0.04
N VAL A 369 8.35 -8.92 0.53
CA VAL A 369 8.70 -7.57 0.05
C VAL A 369 10.07 -7.18 0.58
N CYS A 370 11.02 -6.92 -0.32
CA CYS A 370 12.35 -6.44 0.06
C CYS A 370 12.37 -4.91 0.15
N THR A 371 12.88 -4.40 1.28
CA THR A 371 13.01 -2.98 1.59
C THR A 371 14.48 -2.60 1.74
N THR A 372 14.81 -1.35 1.43
CA THR A 372 16.21 -0.88 1.31
C THR A 372 16.66 -0.01 2.48
N SER A 373 15.74 0.41 3.35
CA SER A 373 16.01 1.32 4.47
C SER A 373 15.23 0.94 5.73
N ILE A 374 15.66 1.47 6.87
CA ILE A 374 14.93 1.27 8.14
C ILE A 374 13.51 1.86 8.08
N PRO A 375 13.29 3.12 7.62
CA PRO A 375 11.94 3.66 7.47
C PRO A 375 11.05 2.84 6.52
N SER A 376 11.60 2.35 5.39
CA SER A 376 10.82 1.51 4.46
C SER A 376 10.44 0.17 5.08
N GLN A 377 11.30 -0.42 5.90
CA GLN A 377 10.97 -1.66 6.62
C GLN A 377 9.83 -1.43 7.60
N TYR A 378 9.86 -0.32 8.36
CA TYR A 378 8.76 0.00 9.29
C TYR A 378 7.46 0.32 8.54
N LYS A 379 7.50 1.13 7.47
CA LYS A 379 6.32 1.43 6.66
C LYS A 379 5.73 0.15 6.05
N CYS A 380 6.56 -0.75 5.55
CA CYS A 380 6.15 -2.07 5.05
C CYS A 380 5.49 -2.90 6.16
N GLY A 381 6.08 -2.94 7.37
CA GLY A 381 5.50 -3.65 8.50
C GLY A 381 4.11 -3.14 8.87
N TRP A 382 3.90 -1.82 8.91
CA TRP A 382 2.57 -1.25 9.15
C TRP A 382 1.59 -1.50 8.01
N MET A 383 2.06 -1.46 6.76
CA MET A 383 1.26 -1.84 5.59
C MET A 383 0.82 -3.30 5.67
N ARG A 384 1.69 -4.20 6.15
CA ARG A 384 1.37 -5.61 6.39
C ARG A 384 0.25 -5.77 7.40
N GLU A 385 0.37 -5.13 8.56
CA GLU A 385 -0.67 -5.20 9.61
C GLU A 385 -2.00 -4.65 9.10
N ALA A 386 -1.98 -3.50 8.41
CA ALA A 386 -3.17 -2.91 7.82
C ALA A 386 -3.81 -3.86 6.78
N ALA A 387 -3.02 -4.45 5.90
CA ALA A 387 -3.57 -5.34 4.87
C ALA A 387 -4.12 -6.65 5.45
N ALA A 388 -3.47 -7.20 6.48
CA ALA A 388 -3.88 -8.47 7.09
C ALA A 388 -5.30 -8.40 7.68
N VAL A 389 -5.67 -7.28 8.31
CA VAL A 389 -7.01 -7.13 8.93
C VAL A 389 -8.15 -6.92 7.92
N HIS A 390 -7.80 -6.58 6.67
CA HIS A 390 -8.76 -6.58 5.57
C HIS A 390 -8.85 -7.93 4.84
N GLY A 391 -8.09 -8.95 5.28
CA GLY A 391 -8.15 -10.30 4.71
C GLY A 391 -7.31 -10.49 3.46
N LEU A 392 -6.23 -9.70 3.29
CA LEU A 392 -5.32 -9.82 2.16
C LEU A 392 -4.74 -11.24 2.05
N GLU A 393 -4.85 -11.84 0.86
CA GLU A 393 -4.36 -13.18 0.57
C GLU A 393 -3.60 -13.27 -0.78
N PRO A 394 -2.38 -13.85 -0.84
CA PRO A 394 -1.52 -14.20 0.28
C PRO A 394 -1.06 -12.98 1.10
N ASP A 395 -0.73 -13.20 2.38
CA ASP A 395 -0.20 -12.16 3.25
C ASP A 395 1.16 -11.67 2.75
N ILE A 396 1.59 -10.49 3.19
CA ILE A 396 2.93 -9.97 2.88
C ILE A 396 3.86 -10.13 4.07
N ASP A 397 5.15 -10.27 3.80
CA ASP A 397 6.20 -10.17 4.79
C ASP A 397 7.27 -9.18 4.32
N CYS A 398 7.98 -8.54 5.25
CA CYS A 398 8.89 -7.46 4.96
C CYS A 398 10.31 -7.84 5.35
N LEU A 399 11.22 -7.84 4.37
CA LEU A 399 12.64 -8.12 4.56
C LEU A 399 13.44 -6.84 4.34
N LYS A 400 14.42 -6.55 5.20
CA LYS A 400 15.34 -5.43 4.98
C LYS A 400 16.67 -5.92 4.41
N ALA A 401 17.08 -5.33 3.29
CA ALA A 401 18.45 -5.39 2.78
C ALA A 401 19.19 -4.05 3.01
N ASP A 402 20.49 -3.99 2.69
CA ASP A 402 21.28 -2.76 2.86
C ASP A 402 21.01 -1.71 1.78
N ASN A 403 20.66 -2.15 0.57
CA ASN A 403 20.44 -1.30 -0.60
C ASN A 403 19.64 -2.05 -1.68
N ALA A 404 19.34 -1.36 -2.78
CA ALA A 404 18.55 -1.91 -3.89
C ALA A 404 19.19 -3.13 -4.56
N THR A 405 20.52 -3.14 -4.75
CA THR A 405 21.22 -4.25 -5.42
C THR A 405 21.25 -5.50 -4.54
N HIS A 406 21.36 -5.36 -3.21
CA HIS A 406 21.20 -6.48 -2.28
C HIS A 406 19.77 -7.04 -2.28
N CYS A 407 18.74 -6.20 -2.44
CA CYS A 407 17.38 -6.69 -2.66
C CYS A 407 17.25 -7.47 -3.98
N MET A 408 17.87 -6.99 -5.06
CA MET A 408 17.85 -7.71 -6.35
C MET A 408 18.55 -9.07 -6.26
N ASP A 409 19.70 -9.15 -5.57
CA ASP A 409 20.40 -10.41 -5.28
C ASP A 409 19.53 -11.35 -4.42
N ALA A 410 18.84 -10.81 -3.40
CA ALA A 410 17.92 -11.58 -2.58
C ALA A 410 16.77 -12.19 -3.41
N ILE A 411 16.23 -11.46 -4.39
CA ILE A 411 15.20 -12.00 -5.30
C ILE A 411 15.79 -13.06 -6.22
N GLN A 412 16.98 -12.83 -6.78
CA GLN A 412 17.66 -13.82 -7.63
C GLN A 412 17.93 -15.14 -6.88
N ARG A 413 18.23 -15.07 -5.58
CA ARG A 413 18.44 -16.22 -4.69
C ARG A 413 17.16 -16.79 -4.09
N ASN A 414 15.99 -16.28 -4.49
CA ASN A 414 14.68 -16.70 -3.98
C ASN A 414 14.52 -16.49 -2.45
N VAL A 415 15.20 -15.48 -1.88
CA VAL A 415 15.06 -15.04 -0.48
C VAL A 415 13.95 -13.99 -0.35
N ALA A 416 13.77 -13.14 -1.35
CA ALA A 416 12.66 -12.20 -1.48
C ALA A 416 11.90 -12.43 -2.78
N ASP A 417 10.68 -11.91 -2.89
CA ASP A 417 9.83 -12.07 -4.07
C ASP A 417 9.76 -10.82 -4.94
N VAL A 418 9.75 -9.64 -4.30
CA VAL A 418 9.52 -8.36 -4.96
C VAL A 418 10.32 -7.23 -4.31
N VAL A 419 10.78 -6.30 -5.14
CA VAL A 419 11.37 -5.01 -4.71
C VAL A 419 10.82 -3.90 -5.58
N ILE A 420 10.38 -2.81 -4.97
CA ILE A 420 10.01 -1.59 -5.67
C ILE A 420 11.29 -0.74 -5.83
N VAL A 421 11.65 -0.40 -7.06
CA VAL A 421 12.90 0.31 -7.37
C VAL A 421 12.65 1.60 -8.12
N HIS A 422 13.49 2.59 -7.82
CA HIS A 422 13.63 3.80 -8.61
C HIS A 422 14.00 3.45 -10.07
N PRO A 423 13.52 4.19 -11.08
CA PRO A 423 13.72 3.87 -12.49
C PRO A 423 15.20 3.75 -12.91
N ASP A 424 16.12 4.42 -12.22
CA ASP A 424 17.56 4.27 -12.46
C ASP A 424 18.10 2.86 -12.23
N TYR A 425 17.44 2.05 -11.42
CA TYR A 425 17.86 0.68 -11.14
C TYR A 425 17.26 -0.37 -12.07
N VAL A 426 16.33 0.02 -12.95
CA VAL A 426 15.58 -0.93 -13.80
C VAL A 426 16.50 -1.64 -14.80
N ASN A 427 17.49 -0.94 -15.37
CA ASN A 427 18.42 -1.58 -16.30
C ASN A 427 19.32 -2.58 -15.57
N THR A 428 19.91 -2.17 -14.44
CA THR A 428 20.69 -3.02 -13.54
C THR A 428 19.93 -4.28 -13.14
N ALA A 429 18.69 -4.12 -12.66
CA ALA A 429 17.81 -5.22 -12.26
C ALA A 429 17.59 -6.23 -13.39
N LYS A 430 17.37 -5.77 -14.62
CA LYS A 430 17.14 -6.63 -15.78
C LYS A 430 18.40 -7.33 -16.26
N ARG A 431 19.50 -6.58 -16.41
CA ARG A 431 20.73 -7.06 -17.06
C ARG A 431 21.61 -7.88 -16.11
N GLN A 432 21.74 -7.45 -14.86
CA GLN A 432 22.68 -8.06 -13.90
C GLN A 432 22.00 -9.12 -13.02
N TYR A 433 20.72 -8.91 -12.67
CA TYR A 433 19.99 -9.76 -11.72
C TYR A 433 18.90 -10.62 -12.37
N ASN A 434 18.74 -10.54 -13.70
CA ASN A 434 17.71 -11.26 -14.46
C ASN A 434 16.29 -11.06 -13.90
N LEU A 435 15.95 -9.83 -13.53
CA LEU A 435 14.62 -9.47 -13.08
C LEU A 435 13.74 -8.99 -14.24
N LYS A 436 12.44 -8.91 -14.00
CA LYS A 436 11.44 -8.32 -14.88
C LYS A 436 10.51 -7.41 -14.07
N THR A 437 9.93 -6.42 -14.73
CA THR A 437 8.91 -5.56 -14.14
C THR A 437 7.59 -6.32 -14.08
N LEU A 438 6.93 -6.31 -12.91
CA LEU A 438 5.60 -6.90 -12.72
C LEU A 438 4.50 -5.83 -12.82
N PHE A 439 4.71 -4.69 -12.16
CA PHE A 439 3.82 -3.54 -12.21
C PHE A 439 4.60 -2.23 -12.01
N TYR A 440 3.91 -1.13 -12.30
CA TYR A 440 4.45 0.22 -12.32
C TYR A 440 3.72 1.10 -11.31
N GLU A 441 4.48 2.01 -10.71
CA GLU A 441 3.92 3.17 -10.03
C GLU A 441 3.49 4.20 -11.09
N THR A 442 2.18 4.27 -11.33
CA THR A 442 1.63 5.21 -12.32
C THR A 442 1.39 6.56 -11.68
N VAL A 443 1.85 7.60 -12.36
CA VAL A 443 1.81 8.99 -11.92
C VAL A 443 1.15 9.84 -13.01
N ASN A 444 0.69 11.04 -12.65
CA ASN A 444 0.28 12.04 -13.62
C ASN A 444 1.46 12.44 -14.53
N ASP A 445 1.18 13.07 -15.67
CA ASP A 445 2.22 13.43 -16.65
C ASP A 445 3.33 14.31 -16.05
N ASP A 446 2.98 15.19 -15.12
CA ASP A 446 3.91 16.05 -14.37
C ASP A 446 4.72 15.29 -13.31
N GLY A 447 4.31 14.08 -12.94
CA GLY A 447 5.03 13.18 -12.04
C GLY A 447 6.00 12.23 -12.74
N LYS A 448 5.96 12.11 -14.07
CA LYS A 448 6.84 11.21 -14.83
C LYS A 448 8.30 11.69 -14.80
N TYR A 449 9.25 10.75 -14.75
CA TYR A 449 10.67 11.07 -14.87
C TYR A 449 10.97 11.41 -16.34
N LEU A 450 11.13 12.69 -16.66
CA LEU A 450 11.44 13.15 -18.02
C LEU A 450 12.92 13.50 -18.13
N THR A 451 13.69 12.75 -18.92
CA THR A 451 15.11 13.06 -19.11
C THR A 451 15.27 14.31 -19.97
N VAL A 452 15.87 15.36 -19.41
CA VAL A 452 16.13 16.63 -20.09
C VAL A 452 17.61 17.04 -20.00
N PRO A 453 18.21 17.53 -21.09
CA PRO A 453 19.54 18.12 -21.06
C PRO A 453 19.46 19.59 -20.62
N VAL A 454 20.07 19.91 -19.49
CA VAL A 454 20.04 21.24 -18.86
C VAL A 454 21.41 21.90 -18.99
N VAL A 455 21.43 23.11 -19.54
CA VAL A 455 22.63 23.95 -19.62
C VAL A 455 22.40 25.28 -18.90
N ASN A 456 23.48 26.00 -18.59
CA ASN A 456 23.37 27.38 -18.15
C ASN A 456 22.68 28.23 -19.23
N ARG A 457 21.80 29.16 -18.85
CA ARG A 457 21.03 30.00 -19.78
C ARG A 457 21.91 30.77 -20.76
N LEU A 458 23.08 31.25 -20.31
CA LEU A 458 24.05 31.99 -21.11
C LEU A 458 24.95 31.09 -21.98
N SER A 459 24.80 29.77 -21.86
CA SER A 459 25.57 28.81 -22.66
C SER A 459 25.28 28.96 -24.15
N LYS A 460 26.33 28.84 -24.96
CA LYS A 460 26.25 28.85 -26.44
C LYS A 460 25.83 27.49 -27.03
N ILE A 461 25.69 26.45 -26.20
CA ILE A 461 25.29 25.10 -26.62
C ILE A 461 23.85 25.14 -27.14
N LYS A 462 23.58 24.66 -28.36
CA LYS A 462 22.23 24.66 -28.94
C LYS A 462 21.76 23.29 -29.40
N THR A 463 22.69 22.41 -29.78
CA THR A 463 22.40 21.11 -30.39
C THR A 463 23.16 19.99 -29.69
N PHE A 464 22.78 18.75 -29.96
CA PHE A 464 23.48 17.57 -29.46
C PHE A 464 24.94 17.47 -29.93
N ALA A 465 25.25 18.01 -31.11
CA ALA A 465 26.62 18.04 -31.63
C ALA A 465 27.53 18.96 -30.80
N ASP A 466 26.98 20.03 -30.22
CA ASP A 466 27.72 21.01 -29.40
C ASP A 466 28.17 20.45 -28.05
N PHE A 467 27.63 19.30 -27.63
CA PHE A 467 28.04 18.59 -26.41
C PHE A 467 29.43 17.96 -26.53
N LYS A 468 29.96 17.79 -27.76
CA LYS A 468 31.28 17.21 -27.97
C LYS A 468 32.37 18.06 -27.30
N GLY A 469 33.19 17.44 -26.47
CA GLY A 469 34.25 18.07 -25.69
C GLY A 469 33.78 18.87 -24.47
N LYS A 470 32.48 18.87 -24.15
CA LYS A 470 31.93 19.53 -22.97
C LYS A 470 31.98 18.65 -21.73
N ARG A 471 31.94 19.29 -20.56
CA ARG A 471 31.86 18.61 -19.26
C ARG A 471 30.41 18.25 -18.99
N ALA A 472 30.13 16.96 -18.80
CA ALA A 472 28.77 16.46 -18.57
C ALA A 472 28.60 15.88 -17.17
N CYS A 473 27.43 16.09 -16.58
CA CYS A 473 27.08 15.56 -15.28
C CYS A 473 25.81 14.71 -15.36
N PHE A 474 25.86 13.55 -14.70
CA PHE A 474 24.79 12.57 -14.64
C PHE A 474 24.48 12.22 -13.18
N PRO A 475 23.22 11.87 -12.85
CA PRO A 475 22.86 11.42 -11.51
C PRO A 475 23.58 10.12 -11.11
N ILE A 476 23.56 9.13 -12.01
CA ILE A 476 24.13 7.81 -11.76
C ILE A 476 24.49 7.09 -13.07
N TYR A 477 25.54 6.28 -13.02
CA TYR A 477 25.90 5.32 -14.07
C TYR A 477 24.82 4.26 -14.24
N ASP A 478 24.58 3.83 -15.48
CA ASP A 478 23.59 2.80 -15.85
C ASP A 478 22.13 3.16 -15.50
N GLY A 479 21.89 4.41 -15.07
CA GLY A 479 20.56 4.97 -14.80
C GLY A 479 19.83 5.46 -16.05
N VAL A 480 18.64 6.04 -15.84
CA VAL A 480 17.76 6.48 -16.93
C VAL A 480 18.46 7.51 -17.82
N SER A 481 18.98 8.58 -17.22
CA SER A 481 19.62 9.67 -17.96
C SER A 481 20.87 9.24 -18.71
N TRP A 482 21.68 8.32 -18.15
CA TRP A 482 22.85 7.76 -18.81
C TRP A 482 22.46 6.97 -20.07
N ASN A 483 21.57 5.99 -19.90
CA ASN A 483 21.14 5.10 -20.96
C ASN A 483 20.41 5.86 -22.09
N THR A 484 19.61 6.86 -21.74
CA THR A 484 18.94 7.72 -22.71
C THR A 484 19.94 8.53 -23.53
N VAL A 485 20.99 9.07 -22.93
CA VAL A 485 22.03 9.82 -23.68
C VAL A 485 22.84 8.90 -24.58
N VAL A 486 23.16 7.68 -24.12
CA VAL A 486 23.78 6.65 -24.98
C VAL A 486 22.93 6.43 -26.23
N ASP A 487 21.65 6.12 -26.05
CA ASP A 487 20.73 5.84 -27.16
C ASP A 487 20.61 7.05 -28.11
N GLU A 488 20.43 8.26 -27.58
CA GLU A 488 20.34 9.48 -28.38
C GLU A 488 21.59 9.73 -29.23
N LEU A 489 22.78 9.67 -28.61
CA LEU A 489 24.03 9.92 -29.33
C LEU A 489 24.31 8.81 -30.37
N CYS A 490 23.93 7.57 -30.09
CA CYS A 490 24.03 6.47 -31.04
C CYS A 490 23.08 6.65 -32.24
N GLN A 491 21.80 6.98 -32.00
CA GLN A 491 20.81 7.20 -33.07
C GLN A 491 21.23 8.34 -34.00
N ARG A 492 21.89 9.36 -33.43
CA ARG A 492 22.44 10.51 -34.16
C ARG A 492 23.80 10.26 -34.81
N LYS A 493 24.38 9.06 -34.63
CA LYS A 493 25.71 8.67 -35.11
C LYS A 493 26.83 9.61 -34.61
N LEU A 494 26.67 10.16 -33.41
CA LEU A 494 27.66 11.04 -32.77
C LEU A 494 28.71 10.25 -31.98
N ILE A 495 28.37 9.03 -31.56
CA ILE A 495 29.26 8.09 -30.88
C ILE A 495 29.17 6.68 -31.49
N SER A 496 30.18 5.84 -31.25
CA SER A 496 30.16 4.42 -31.61
C SER A 496 29.26 3.60 -30.69
N THR A 497 28.87 2.41 -31.14
CA THR A 497 27.88 1.56 -30.45
C THR A 497 28.44 0.65 -29.36
N CYS A 498 29.75 0.40 -29.27
CA CYS A 498 30.37 -0.33 -28.15
C CYS A 498 31.90 -0.12 -28.17
N PRO A 499 32.57 -0.13 -27.02
CA PRO A 499 32.00 -0.02 -25.67
C PRO A 499 31.49 1.40 -25.39
N TYR A 500 30.29 1.52 -24.79
CA TYR A 500 29.59 2.80 -24.63
C TYR A 500 30.32 3.77 -23.71
N GLU A 501 30.95 3.25 -22.66
CA GLU A 501 31.72 4.02 -21.68
C GLU A 501 32.92 4.69 -22.34
N GLU A 502 33.63 3.98 -23.21
CA GLU A 502 34.73 4.54 -24.00
C GLU A 502 34.23 5.56 -25.02
N ALA A 503 33.13 5.25 -25.71
CA ALA A 503 32.53 6.14 -26.69
C ALA A 503 32.12 7.49 -26.04
N LEU A 504 31.50 7.44 -24.86
CA LEU A 504 31.15 8.62 -24.06
C LEU A 504 32.38 9.32 -23.48
N ALA A 505 33.37 8.57 -23.00
CA ALA A 505 34.63 9.14 -22.56
C ALA A 505 35.33 9.87 -23.71
N ASN A 506 35.23 9.43 -24.96
CA ASN A 506 35.80 10.12 -26.12
C ASN A 506 34.97 11.32 -26.57
N PHE A 507 33.65 11.27 -26.37
CA PHE A 507 32.73 12.33 -26.76
C PHE A 507 32.76 13.53 -25.81
N PHE A 508 32.70 13.29 -24.49
CA PHE A 508 32.74 14.32 -23.46
C PHE A 508 34.18 14.61 -22.98
N SER A 509 34.39 15.74 -22.31
CA SER A 509 35.62 16.00 -21.56
C SER A 509 35.48 15.51 -20.11
N ASP A 510 36.24 16.07 -19.18
CA ASP A 510 36.16 15.72 -17.77
C ASP A 510 34.71 15.85 -17.28
N SER A 511 34.16 14.79 -16.72
CA SER A 511 32.73 14.66 -16.43
C SER A 511 32.50 14.09 -15.03
N CYS A 512 31.24 14.08 -14.59
CA CYS A 512 30.83 13.32 -13.40
C CYS A 512 29.70 12.35 -13.72
N VAL A 513 30.00 11.06 -13.52
CA VAL A 513 29.07 9.94 -13.59
C VAL A 513 29.28 9.09 -12.33
N PRO A 514 28.48 9.28 -11.28
CA PRO A 514 28.60 8.49 -10.05
C PRO A 514 28.41 7.00 -10.32
N GLY A 515 29.32 6.16 -9.80
CA GLY A 515 29.27 4.70 -9.99
C GLY A 515 29.88 4.18 -11.29
N ILE A 516 30.49 5.02 -12.12
CA ILE A 516 31.20 4.59 -13.33
C ILE A 516 32.36 3.62 -13.01
N PRO A 517 32.63 2.59 -13.83
CA PRO A 517 33.76 1.68 -13.61
C PRO A 517 35.11 2.41 -13.52
N GLN A 518 36.01 1.88 -12.68
CA GLN A 518 37.30 2.52 -12.39
C GLN A 518 38.16 2.78 -13.63
N ASN A 519 38.06 1.93 -14.66
CA ASN A 519 38.81 2.10 -15.91
C ASN A 519 38.47 3.41 -16.63
N TYR A 520 37.29 3.99 -16.39
CA TYR A 520 36.82 5.23 -17.01
C TYR A 520 36.73 6.39 -16.00
N SER A 521 36.98 6.14 -14.71
CA SER A 521 36.82 7.14 -13.65
C SER A 521 37.75 8.33 -13.80
N ALA A 522 38.93 8.14 -14.42
CA ALA A 522 39.90 9.20 -14.69
C ALA A 522 39.37 10.34 -15.57
N LYS A 523 38.33 10.08 -16.39
CA LYS A 523 37.70 11.08 -17.24
C LYS A 523 36.23 11.30 -16.87
N LEU A 524 35.44 10.23 -16.82
CA LEU A 524 34.00 10.30 -16.56
C LEU A 524 33.63 10.42 -15.08
N GLY A 525 34.54 10.07 -14.17
CA GLY A 525 34.36 10.23 -12.72
C GLY A 525 35.12 11.41 -12.11
N LYS A 526 35.93 12.12 -12.92
CA LYS A 526 36.92 13.09 -12.44
C LYS A 526 36.29 14.24 -11.66
N LEU A 527 35.09 14.68 -12.04
CA LEU A 527 34.42 15.81 -11.40
C LEU A 527 33.56 15.44 -10.19
N CYS A 528 33.36 14.15 -9.87
CA CYS A 528 32.40 13.73 -8.84
C CYS A 528 32.86 13.99 -7.40
N ASN A 529 34.10 13.61 -7.07
CA ASN A 529 34.56 13.61 -5.68
C ASN A 529 34.81 15.01 -5.10
N ALA A 530 35.20 15.97 -5.94
CA ALA A 530 35.45 17.35 -5.51
C ALA A 530 34.16 18.14 -5.23
N ASN A 531 33.01 17.70 -5.77
CA ASN A 531 31.80 18.52 -5.88
C ASN A 531 30.53 17.89 -5.31
N GLY A 532 30.59 16.67 -4.75
CA GLY A 532 29.45 16.05 -4.06
C GLY A 532 28.26 15.65 -4.95
N ILE A 533 28.48 15.51 -6.26
CA ILE A 533 27.43 15.21 -7.25
C ILE A 533 27.03 13.73 -7.12
N ARG A 534 25.80 13.46 -6.67
CA ARG A 534 25.31 12.09 -6.40
C ARG A 534 23.87 11.81 -6.87
N ASP A 535 23.17 12.84 -7.33
CA ASP A 535 21.76 12.80 -7.74
C ASP A 535 21.46 13.92 -8.76
N ASP A 536 20.19 14.06 -9.17
CA ASP A 536 19.75 15.13 -10.07
C ASP A 536 20.07 16.53 -9.52
N VAL A 537 19.93 16.75 -8.21
CA VAL A 537 20.14 18.05 -7.56
C VAL A 537 21.62 18.44 -7.63
N GLY A 538 22.52 17.52 -7.29
CA GLY A 538 23.96 17.72 -7.40
C GLY A 538 24.39 17.97 -8.85
N ALA A 539 23.78 17.30 -9.82
CA ALA A 539 24.03 17.53 -11.23
C ALA A 539 23.57 18.95 -11.66
N LEU A 540 22.43 19.44 -11.17
CA LEU A 540 21.95 20.81 -11.40
C LEU A 540 22.83 21.87 -10.74
N ASP A 541 23.23 21.66 -9.48
CA ASP A 541 24.17 22.55 -8.76
C ASP A 541 25.50 22.67 -9.53
N SER A 542 25.98 21.58 -10.14
CA SER A 542 27.22 21.58 -10.93
C SER A 542 27.16 22.48 -12.16
N VAL A 543 26.00 22.56 -12.83
CA VAL A 543 25.79 23.46 -13.98
C VAL A 543 25.69 24.91 -13.52
N LYS A 544 25.00 25.15 -12.39
CA LYS A 544 24.90 26.48 -11.79
C LYS A 544 26.27 27.04 -11.42
N ASN A 545 27.12 26.21 -10.81
CA ASN A 545 28.45 26.61 -10.34
C ASN A 545 29.53 26.55 -11.44
N GLY A 546 29.17 26.23 -12.69
CA GLY A 546 30.10 26.16 -13.82
C GLY A 546 31.10 24.99 -13.75
N VAL A 547 30.81 23.97 -12.94
CA VAL A 547 31.58 22.72 -12.86
C VAL A 547 31.32 21.84 -14.07
N CYS A 548 30.06 21.72 -14.49
CA CYS A 548 29.64 21.03 -15.71
C CYS A 548 29.00 22.03 -16.68
N ASP A 549 29.16 21.77 -17.98
CA ASP A 549 28.56 22.59 -19.04
C ASP A 549 27.12 22.14 -19.35
N VAL A 550 26.82 20.85 -19.10
CA VAL A 550 25.51 20.23 -19.28
C VAL A 550 25.25 19.19 -18.18
N ALA A 551 24.01 19.12 -17.71
CA ALA A 551 23.51 18.06 -16.84
C ALA A 551 22.34 17.34 -17.50
N PHE A 552 22.30 16.01 -17.43
CA PHE A 552 21.18 15.20 -17.91
C PHE A 552 20.39 14.69 -16.72
N VAL A 553 19.23 15.29 -16.46
CA VAL A 553 18.49 15.09 -15.21
C VAL A 553 17.00 14.92 -15.46
N SER A 554 16.25 14.55 -14.42
CA SER A 554 14.79 14.61 -14.44
C SER A 554 14.26 16.04 -14.55
N GLY A 555 13.29 16.25 -15.43
CA GLY A 555 12.54 17.50 -15.55
C GLY A 555 11.79 17.87 -14.28
N ASN A 556 11.40 16.88 -13.47
CA ASN A 556 10.77 17.12 -12.16
C ASN A 556 11.76 17.68 -11.16
N SER A 557 12.96 17.09 -11.08
CA SER A 557 14.04 17.59 -10.25
C SER A 557 14.44 19.01 -10.65
N LEU A 558 14.50 19.33 -11.94
CA LEU A 558 14.70 20.70 -12.43
C LEU A 558 13.58 21.65 -11.97
N ARG A 559 12.32 21.24 -12.09
CA ARG A 559 11.16 22.05 -11.69
C ARG A 559 11.22 22.35 -10.18
N THR A 560 11.39 21.34 -9.34
CA THR A 560 11.51 21.50 -7.88
C THR A 560 12.69 22.40 -7.53
N TYR A 561 13.86 22.16 -8.13
CA TYR A 561 15.07 22.97 -7.90
C TYR A 561 14.86 24.46 -8.21
N VAL A 562 14.15 24.76 -9.30
CA VAL A 562 13.83 26.15 -9.70
C VAL A 562 12.78 26.80 -8.78
N MET A 563 11.84 26.02 -8.24
CA MET A 563 10.82 26.53 -7.31
C MET A 563 11.41 26.83 -5.93
N ASP A 564 12.25 25.94 -5.39
CA ASP A 564 12.86 26.09 -4.06
C ASP A 564 13.87 27.25 -4.01
N LYS A 565 14.46 27.61 -5.15
CA LYS A 565 15.42 28.70 -5.30
C LYS A 565 14.82 29.74 -6.23
N GLU A 566 13.95 30.65 -5.76
CA GLU A 566 13.27 31.67 -6.60
C GLU A 566 14.21 32.44 -7.55
N ASN A 567 15.48 32.63 -7.17
CA ASN A 567 16.51 33.26 -8.02
C ASN A 567 17.10 32.37 -9.13
N ALA A 568 16.85 31.05 -9.13
CA ALA A 568 17.43 30.07 -10.06
C ALA A 568 16.62 29.89 -11.36
N LYS A 569 15.41 30.45 -11.45
CA LYS A 569 14.55 30.36 -12.64
C LYS A 569 15.20 30.95 -13.91
N PHE A 570 16.14 31.88 -13.74
CA PHE A 570 16.85 32.51 -14.84
C PHE A 570 18.20 31.85 -15.17
N ASP A 571 18.61 30.81 -14.43
CA ASP A 571 19.96 30.25 -14.56
C ASP A 571 20.07 29.15 -15.61
N PHE A 572 18.94 28.53 -16.01
CA PHE A 572 18.94 27.32 -16.83
C PHE A 572 18.20 27.45 -18.16
N ARG A 573 18.60 26.62 -19.13
CA ARG A 573 17.91 26.38 -20.40
C ARG A 573 17.94 24.89 -20.74
N ILE A 574 16.81 24.33 -21.15
CA ILE A 574 16.74 22.96 -21.68
C ILE A 574 17.14 22.98 -23.16
N ILE A 575 17.97 22.03 -23.57
CA ILE A 575 18.29 21.82 -24.99
C ILE A 575 17.21 20.96 -25.64
N CYS A 576 16.50 21.56 -26.59
CA CYS A 576 15.32 20.98 -27.20
C CYS A 576 15.39 21.14 -28.71
N GLU A 577 15.40 20.03 -29.44
CA GLU A 577 15.41 20.04 -30.90
C GLU A 577 14.05 19.61 -31.50
N HIS A 578 13.22 18.91 -30.74
CA HIS A 578 11.92 18.39 -31.17
C HIS A 578 10.91 18.42 -30.01
N GLU A 579 9.63 18.56 -30.33
CA GLU A 579 8.53 18.36 -29.38
C GLU A 579 8.05 16.89 -29.39
N PRO A 580 7.63 16.32 -28.24
CA PRO A 580 7.68 16.89 -26.90
C PRO A 580 9.12 17.03 -26.36
N CYS A 581 9.37 18.09 -25.61
CA CYS A 581 10.70 18.51 -25.16
C CYS A 581 11.35 17.63 -24.05
N HIS A 582 11.59 16.35 -24.35
CA HIS A 582 12.31 15.40 -23.50
C HIS A 582 12.97 14.31 -24.35
N LEU A 583 14.00 13.65 -23.80
CA LEU A 583 14.72 12.59 -24.51
C LEU A 583 14.06 11.23 -24.33
N SER A 584 13.59 10.97 -23.11
CA SER A 584 12.84 9.77 -22.74
C SER A 584 11.97 10.06 -21.52
N TRP A 585 11.02 9.18 -21.24
CA TRP A 585 10.29 9.20 -19.97
C TRP A 585 10.26 7.85 -19.28
N SER A 586 10.20 7.86 -17.96
CA SER A 586 10.03 6.66 -17.14
C SER A 586 8.94 6.86 -16.08
N PRO A 587 8.19 5.81 -15.68
CA PRO A 587 7.38 5.84 -14.47
C PRO A 587 8.24 6.12 -13.23
N ALA A 588 7.60 6.58 -12.15
CA ALA A 588 8.26 6.99 -10.91
C ALA A 588 8.95 5.82 -10.17
N GLY A 589 8.42 4.61 -10.34
CA GLY A 589 9.02 3.39 -9.81
C GLY A 589 8.42 2.14 -10.42
N GLN A 590 9.10 1.02 -10.23
CA GLN A 590 8.74 -0.27 -10.82
C GLN A 590 8.94 -1.39 -9.80
N ALA A 591 7.95 -2.29 -9.69
CA ALA A 591 8.09 -3.50 -8.91
C ALA A 591 8.77 -4.58 -9.74
N MET A 592 9.93 -5.02 -9.27
CA MET A 592 10.77 -6.01 -9.94
C MET A 592 10.62 -7.36 -9.26
N VAL A 593 10.42 -8.40 -10.07
CA VAL A 593 10.38 -9.81 -9.64
C VAL A 593 11.36 -10.64 -10.47
N SER A 594 11.68 -11.86 -10.03
CA SER A 594 12.52 -12.76 -10.80
C SER A 594 11.91 -13.08 -12.17
N ARG A 595 12.73 -13.10 -13.22
CA ARG A 595 12.26 -13.55 -14.55
C ARG A 595 11.84 -15.03 -14.53
N ASN A 596 12.38 -15.81 -13.59
CA ASN A 596 12.10 -17.24 -13.44
C ASN A 596 10.84 -17.53 -12.59
N THR A 597 10.15 -16.50 -12.08
CA THR A 597 8.90 -16.65 -11.33
C THR A 597 7.82 -17.30 -12.20
N THR A 598 7.04 -18.21 -11.62
CA THR A 598 5.93 -18.89 -12.31
C THR A 598 4.78 -17.92 -12.59
N ALA A 599 3.99 -18.19 -13.64
CA ALA A 599 2.88 -17.31 -14.03
C ALA A 599 1.81 -17.16 -12.93
N TRP A 600 1.50 -18.22 -12.18
CA TRP A 600 0.56 -18.13 -11.06
C TRP A 600 1.13 -17.29 -9.92
N ARG A 601 2.45 -17.31 -9.69
CA ARG A 601 3.09 -16.54 -8.62
C ARG A 601 3.17 -15.06 -8.98
N ASP A 602 3.42 -14.74 -10.26
CA ASP A 602 3.29 -13.36 -10.75
C ASP A 602 1.87 -12.82 -10.54
N LYS A 603 0.84 -13.65 -10.80
CA LYS A 603 -0.57 -13.28 -10.56
C LYS A 603 -0.86 -13.05 -9.07
N ASP A 604 -0.40 -13.95 -8.18
CA ASP A 604 -0.52 -13.77 -6.72
C ASP A 604 0.11 -12.46 -6.26
N ILE A 605 1.37 -12.21 -6.63
CA ILE A 605 2.10 -11.00 -6.22
C ILE A 605 1.37 -9.77 -6.77
N LEU A 606 0.98 -9.77 -8.04
CA LEU A 606 0.30 -8.64 -8.63
C LEU A 606 -1.02 -8.34 -7.93
N ASP A 607 -1.84 -9.36 -7.73
CA ASP A 607 -3.18 -9.19 -7.15
C ASP A 607 -3.11 -8.59 -5.74
N VAL A 608 -2.15 -9.05 -4.93
CA VAL A 608 -1.86 -8.51 -3.60
C VAL A 608 -1.57 -7.02 -3.65
N PHE A 609 -0.69 -6.55 -4.54
CA PHE A 609 -0.36 -5.12 -4.62
C PHE A 609 -1.50 -4.29 -5.19
N LEU A 610 -2.30 -4.83 -6.11
CA LEU A 610 -3.50 -4.15 -6.60
C LEU A 610 -4.57 -4.02 -5.50
N GLU A 611 -4.68 -5.02 -4.63
CA GLU A 611 -5.58 -4.97 -3.46
C GLU A 611 -5.12 -3.91 -2.45
N ILE A 612 -3.84 -3.92 -2.08
CA ILE A 612 -3.25 -2.92 -1.17
C ILE A 612 -3.43 -1.50 -1.74
N ASP A 613 -3.28 -1.31 -3.06
CA ASP A 613 -3.55 -0.03 -3.72
C ASP A 613 -5.03 0.38 -3.66
N ASN A 614 -5.95 -0.58 -3.81
CA ASN A 614 -7.38 -0.34 -3.67
C ASN A 614 -7.78 0.02 -2.23
N LEU A 615 -7.13 -0.58 -1.23
CA LEU A 615 -7.37 -0.34 0.19
C LEU A 615 -6.75 0.98 0.67
N PHE A 616 -5.48 1.22 0.37
CA PHE A 616 -4.67 2.27 1.01
C PHE A 616 -4.08 3.31 0.05
N GLY A 617 -4.24 3.09 -1.26
CA GLY A 617 -3.79 4.04 -2.27
C GLY A 617 -4.66 5.29 -2.35
N ASN A 618 -4.49 6.06 -3.41
CA ASN A 618 -5.23 7.30 -3.63
C ASN A 618 -6.68 7.09 -4.08
N ARG A 619 -7.25 5.89 -3.93
CA ARG A 619 -8.67 5.58 -4.20
C ARG A 619 -9.39 4.82 -3.09
N PHE A 620 -8.87 4.87 -1.85
CA PHE A 620 -9.56 4.34 -0.67
C PHE A 620 -11.01 4.83 -0.58
N LYS A 621 -11.89 3.98 -0.02
CA LYS A 621 -13.35 4.18 -0.01
C LYS A 621 -13.91 4.67 1.33
N GLU A 622 -13.22 4.39 2.42
CA GLU A 622 -13.65 4.78 3.77
C GLU A 622 -13.65 6.30 3.97
N SER A 623 -14.36 6.78 5.01
CA SER A 623 -14.46 8.20 5.36
C SER A 623 -13.08 8.80 5.67
N THR A 624 -12.27 8.07 6.43
CA THR A 624 -10.88 8.38 6.78
C THR A 624 -9.95 7.26 6.33
N ARG A 625 -8.65 7.55 6.20
CA ARG A 625 -7.66 6.54 5.81
C ARG A 625 -7.20 5.73 7.01
N MET A 626 -7.24 4.41 6.90
CA MET A 626 -6.52 3.54 7.82
C MET A 626 -5.01 3.76 7.76
N PHE A 627 -4.46 3.72 6.54
CA PHE A 627 -3.02 3.75 6.27
C PHE A 627 -2.73 4.54 4.99
N THR A 628 -1.71 5.39 5.02
CA THR A 628 -1.25 6.17 3.88
C THR A 628 -0.15 5.42 3.12
N MET A 629 -0.54 4.75 2.03
CA MET A 629 0.42 4.03 1.18
C MET A 629 1.37 5.00 0.44
N TYR A 630 0.80 6.02 -0.21
CA TYR A 630 1.54 7.06 -0.94
C TYR A 630 1.57 8.35 -0.13
N GLY A 631 2.76 8.84 0.18
CA GLY A 631 2.94 10.00 1.05
C GLY A 631 3.99 9.77 2.12
N GLU A 632 4.18 10.82 2.92
CA GLU A 632 5.21 10.85 3.95
C GLU A 632 5.00 9.76 5.01
N PHE A 633 6.11 9.27 5.54
CA PHE A 633 6.13 8.36 6.68
C PHE A 633 7.22 8.80 7.65
N ASP A 634 6.84 9.11 8.89
CA ASP A 634 7.74 9.69 9.90
C ASP A 634 8.54 10.91 9.36
N ARG A 635 7.84 11.83 8.67
CA ARG A 635 8.37 13.06 8.06
C ARG A 635 9.40 12.83 6.95
N LYS A 636 9.36 11.66 6.30
CA LYS A 636 10.19 11.34 5.14
C LYS A 636 9.30 11.00 3.95
N HIS A 637 9.65 11.55 2.80
CA HIS A 637 8.96 11.34 1.52
C HIS A 637 9.53 10.15 0.75
N ASP A 638 8.76 9.64 -0.20
CA ASP A 638 9.15 8.58 -1.14
C ASP A 638 9.64 7.29 -0.44
N ILE A 639 8.98 6.96 0.67
CA ILE A 639 9.27 5.75 1.45
C ILE A 639 8.42 4.61 0.92
N LEU A 640 9.09 3.56 0.44
CA LEU A 640 8.55 2.35 -0.22
C LEU A 640 7.95 2.61 -1.61
N PHE A 641 7.11 3.63 -1.74
CA PHE A 641 6.50 4.11 -2.98
C PHE A 641 6.77 5.60 -3.14
N ASN A 642 6.72 6.09 -4.36
CA ASN A 642 6.75 7.53 -4.65
C ASN A 642 5.46 8.20 -4.14
N ASP A 643 5.59 9.39 -3.58
CA ASP A 643 4.45 10.11 -2.98
C ASP A 643 3.43 10.58 -4.03
N ASN A 644 3.86 10.77 -5.28
CA ASN A 644 3.00 11.18 -6.39
C ASN A 644 2.28 10.01 -7.08
N THR A 645 2.48 8.77 -6.60
CA THR A 645 1.84 7.59 -7.17
C THR A 645 0.32 7.70 -7.08
N VAL A 646 -0.35 7.59 -8.22
CA VAL A 646 -1.81 7.65 -8.31
C VAL A 646 -2.42 6.28 -8.11
N ARG A 647 -1.78 5.23 -8.66
CA ARG A 647 -2.20 3.83 -8.57
C ARG A 647 -1.12 2.88 -9.09
N LEU A 648 -1.23 1.60 -8.77
CA LEU A 648 -0.39 0.53 -9.32
C LEU A 648 -1.04 -0.12 -10.53
N GLN A 649 -0.27 -0.36 -11.60
CA GLN A 649 -0.80 -0.99 -12.82
C GLN A 649 0.24 -1.84 -13.55
N LYS A 650 -0.24 -2.81 -14.36
CA LYS A 650 0.58 -3.57 -15.32
C LYS A 650 1.18 -2.71 -16.44
N THR A 651 0.66 -1.49 -16.65
CA THR A 651 1.13 -0.55 -17.68
C THR A 651 1.48 0.78 -17.04
N PRO A 652 2.54 1.47 -17.46
CA PRO A 652 2.97 2.74 -16.85
C PRO A 652 2.13 3.96 -17.27
N LYS A 653 0.94 3.75 -17.85
CA LYS A 653 0.07 4.79 -18.42
C LYS A 653 -1.23 4.89 -17.64
N LEU A 654 -1.66 6.11 -17.30
CA LEU A 654 -2.94 6.34 -16.61
C LEU A 654 -4.14 6.17 -17.55
N ARG A 655 -3.98 6.47 -18.83
CA ARG A 655 -5.01 6.26 -19.84
C ARG A 655 -4.41 5.52 -21.02
N ASN A 656 -5.23 4.67 -21.65
CA ASN A 656 -4.82 3.95 -22.87
C ASN A 656 -4.45 4.88 -24.03
N TYR A 657 -4.83 6.17 -23.95
CA TYR A 657 -4.51 7.21 -24.93
C TYR A 657 -3.32 8.11 -24.54
N ASP A 658 -2.67 7.88 -23.39
CA ASP A 658 -1.44 8.58 -23.00
C ASP A 658 -0.27 8.11 -23.89
N ASN A 659 -0.26 8.56 -25.14
CA ASN A 659 0.79 8.25 -26.10
C ASN A 659 1.94 9.24 -25.97
N MET A 660 2.68 9.12 -24.87
CA MET A 660 3.98 9.76 -24.74
C MET A 660 5.03 8.86 -25.40
N PRO A 661 5.66 9.29 -26.52
CA PRO A 661 6.66 8.47 -27.20
C PRO A 661 7.93 8.33 -26.33
N ARG A 662 8.80 7.37 -26.66
CA ARG A 662 10.13 7.20 -26.03
C ARG A 662 10.08 6.82 -24.54
N GLN A 663 9.27 5.80 -24.23
CA GLN A 663 9.32 5.16 -22.91
C GLN A 663 10.71 4.52 -22.70
N TYR A 664 11.34 4.82 -21.56
CA TYR A 664 12.68 4.36 -21.21
C TYR A 664 12.88 2.86 -21.39
N GLU A 665 11.91 2.06 -20.96
CA GLU A 665 11.99 0.60 -21.05
C GLU A 665 12.03 0.08 -22.49
N GLU A 666 11.34 0.74 -23.42
CA GLU A 666 11.43 0.42 -24.85
C GLU A 666 12.81 0.77 -25.40
N LEU A 667 13.44 1.84 -24.90
CA LEU A 667 14.80 2.25 -25.30
C LEU A 667 15.84 1.22 -24.86
N LEU A 668 15.68 0.63 -23.67
CA LEU A 668 16.59 -0.41 -23.16
C LEU A 668 16.64 -1.63 -24.08
N THR A 669 15.59 -1.91 -24.85
CA THR A 669 15.61 -3.01 -25.85
C THR A 669 16.46 -2.71 -27.09
N LYS A 670 16.73 -1.42 -27.36
CA LYS A 670 17.51 -0.95 -28.51
C LYS A 670 19.00 -0.85 -28.21
N ILE A 671 19.35 -0.60 -26.95
CA ILE A 671 20.75 -0.58 -26.47
C ILE A 671 21.29 -2.01 -26.50
N LYS A 672 22.21 -2.29 -27.42
CA LYS A 672 22.78 -3.62 -27.58
C LYS A 672 23.71 -3.93 -26.41
N PRO A 673 23.61 -5.10 -25.76
CA PRO A 673 24.60 -5.49 -24.77
C PRO A 673 25.96 -5.64 -25.45
N CYS A 674 26.96 -4.90 -24.99
CA CYS A 674 28.33 -5.10 -25.44
C CYS A 674 28.81 -6.46 -24.92
N GLN A 675 28.85 -7.46 -25.80
CA GLN A 675 29.56 -8.70 -25.50
C GLN A 675 31.04 -8.35 -25.43
N GLN A 676 31.68 -8.65 -24.30
CA GLN A 676 33.13 -8.77 -24.30
C GLN A 676 33.44 -9.97 -25.19
N GLU A 677 33.95 -9.73 -26.40
CA GLU A 677 34.71 -10.76 -27.07
C GLU A 677 35.87 -11.10 -26.14
N ILE A 678 35.78 -12.25 -25.48
CA ILE A 678 36.97 -12.91 -24.96
C ILE A 678 37.79 -13.23 -26.21
N SER A 679 38.73 -12.36 -26.57
CA SER A 679 39.71 -12.71 -27.58
C SER A 679 40.41 -13.97 -27.07
N SER A 680 40.20 -15.06 -27.78
CA SER A 680 40.87 -16.34 -27.55
C SER A 680 42.31 -16.21 -28.06
N SER A 681 43.07 -15.31 -27.45
CA SER A 681 44.53 -15.32 -27.51
C SER A 681 45.06 -15.80 -26.16
N ILE A 682 44.70 -17.03 -25.78
CA ILE A 682 45.51 -17.80 -24.85
C ILE A 682 46.78 -18.16 -25.63
N GLN A 683 47.80 -17.32 -25.53
CA GLN A 683 49.16 -17.77 -25.75
C GLN A 683 49.43 -18.84 -24.69
N PHE A 684 49.44 -20.10 -25.12
CA PHE A 684 49.98 -21.20 -24.35
C PHE A 684 51.43 -20.88 -24.01
N VAL A 685 51.65 -20.36 -22.80
CA VAL A 685 52.97 -20.42 -22.16
C VAL A 685 53.05 -21.82 -21.55
N PRO A 686 53.87 -22.75 -22.09
CA PRO A 686 54.01 -24.06 -21.45
C PRO A 686 54.71 -23.84 -20.11
N SER A 687 53.95 -23.93 -19.02
CA SER A 687 54.53 -23.93 -17.69
C SER A 687 55.39 -25.20 -17.55
N LYS A 688 56.59 -25.03 -16.98
CA LYS A 688 57.59 -26.08 -16.75
C LYS A 688 57.14 -27.19 -15.78
N LEU A 689 55.84 -27.30 -15.49
CA LEU A 689 55.25 -28.30 -14.60
C LEU A 689 54.98 -29.65 -15.28
N ALA A 690 54.83 -29.67 -16.62
CA ALA A 690 54.57 -30.91 -17.38
C ALA A 690 55.80 -31.82 -17.54
N LEU A 691 57.02 -31.30 -17.36
CA LEU A 691 58.27 -32.08 -17.44
C LEU A 691 58.64 -32.82 -16.15
N TYR A 692 58.05 -32.44 -15.01
CA TYR A 692 58.29 -33.13 -13.73
C TYR A 692 57.42 -34.37 -13.55
N ILE A 693 56.25 -34.45 -14.21
CA ILE A 693 55.34 -35.59 -14.10
C ILE A 693 55.82 -36.77 -14.98
N SER A 694 56.52 -36.51 -16.10
CA SER A 694 57.12 -37.56 -16.95
C SER A 694 58.42 -38.15 -16.39
N LEU A 695 59.17 -37.41 -15.57
CA LEU A 695 60.39 -37.90 -14.91
C LEU A 695 60.08 -38.76 -13.66
N PHE A 696 58.97 -38.48 -12.94
CA PHE A 696 58.56 -39.31 -11.81
C PHE A 696 58.00 -40.68 -12.23
N TYR A 697 57.30 -40.76 -13.36
CA TYR A 697 56.78 -42.04 -13.89
C TYR A 697 57.86 -42.96 -14.49
N SER A 698 59.01 -42.42 -14.86
CA SER A 698 60.11 -43.19 -15.46
C SER A 698 61.04 -43.83 -14.43
N ILE A 699 61.07 -43.31 -13.19
CA ILE A 699 61.94 -43.82 -12.10
C ILE A 699 61.26 -44.95 -11.31
N PHE A 700 59.92 -45.02 -11.29
CA PHE A 700 59.18 -46.08 -10.57
C PHE A 700 58.97 -47.39 -11.35
N ARG A 701 59.47 -47.50 -12.59
CA ARG A 701 59.34 -48.73 -13.42
C ARG A 701 60.60 -49.59 -13.51
N ILE A 702 61.68 -49.25 -12.81
CA ILE A 702 62.98 -49.98 -12.88
C ILE A 702 63.30 -50.79 -11.60
N ASN A 703 62.39 -50.92 -10.64
CA ASN A 703 62.56 -51.81 -9.47
C ASN A 703 61.40 -52.80 -9.31
N MET A 704 61.14 -53.57 -10.36
CA MET A 704 60.43 -54.85 -10.26
C MET A 704 60.82 -55.74 -11.45
N PHE A 705 62.06 -56.25 -11.42
CA PHE A 705 62.48 -57.59 -11.86
C PHE A 705 63.88 -57.87 -11.30
#